data_AF-A0A229SHY5-F1
#
_entry.id   AF-A0A229SHY5-F1
#
_cell.length_a   1.000
_cell.length_b   1.000
_cell.length_c   1.000
_cell.angle_alpha   90.00
_cell.angle_beta   90.00
_cell.angle_gamma   90.00
#
_symmetry.space_group_name_H-M   'P 1'
#
loop_
_entity.id
_entity.type
_entity.pdbx_description
1 polymer ?
#
loop_
_entity_poly.entity_id
_entity_poly.type
_entity_poly.pdbx_seq_one_letter_code
_entity_poly.pdbx_strand_id
1 'polypeptide(L)'
;MRMRNDNTSSRAGYAWPARFGLGAAKAVIGTLAGLGATWLGLLIAATGSGFDASAADQLRRGAGGVFTAFGAGLGAPVDWRFAGTGWTGRIWPVELLGQASPLLWVLLGPAAALLVTAFLARWRGCGLAGVLGIGLGYVVTVGGGLLLVDTLNTTGGPALLTLSTPWLVAAGFTGAWVLVIAVLGKLCAIAVTRIPQAGPRHRFAVLAMVIALVASTTVAAGGRPAMGGYPSATAAAIDRLRQESGSDFLLAMDTQLDVPSLIGVNSSLRSGTGGWLTDHAALFGLPDPARQLRQVQEDTDRLGQKHIRYQQTVDGVPVHNAVVIMHLNTGGESVRAISSSARPDLTPVSTTPDVGADKALAVARKALPQGKLIAPIQLFVRGERPAKDRKTDTRLVWRVWLSDPSSNTSNDYYVDAHNGHLRWSDNKFETGRDIKVLDDQHQGTDSEEAPNPETVWAGGHHVGPNDVLDADKAYDWTGATYTYYRDKFGRDGIDGKGMTILSHVRHAVDWVNAGWGGDAMYFGDNMVTPDVTGHELTHGVIQYTANLDYLGSPGALNESYADIFGKMVQRHATGKVVTTDWTIGAGSAAGVIRNMADPNNGNDGNDETKFWQPDHMDEYVYTCMDNGGVHYNSGIANRAYVIMAQAIGEDRAEQIAFRALTTYLVPTSAFFSAAQATVLAARDLYGQNTPETLAAQQSWQQVGVLGREHEYVFLLCICFIPIIISDTDMDQFPDIDVPADDILAGAGHVRDLMQRNASPALTHYGRVIMDTGKDIMDIFNKDRALRDQFIRTMTTLSPALVSVLTDEGDTVVVTKQMVDQSNALFDAMVAYGTENERPDVVKTVTEERADVTPALIGKTANQAMDELDKHTR
;
A
#
# COMPACT_ATOMS: atom_id res chain seq x y z
N MET A 1 -69.58 -55.17 -25.89
CA MET A 1 -70.04 -56.51 -26.32
C MET A 1 -68.79 -57.33 -26.66
N ARG A 2 -68.52 -58.42 -25.90
CA ARG A 2 -67.64 -59.59 -26.21
C ARG A 2 -66.17 -59.33 -26.61
N MET A 3 -65.13 -60.08 -26.21
CA MET A 3 -64.83 -61.25 -25.36
C MET A 3 -63.29 -61.24 -25.22
N ARG A 4 -62.67 -61.43 -24.05
CA ARG A 4 -62.35 -62.71 -23.37
C ARG A 4 -61.53 -63.68 -24.25
N ASN A 5 -60.25 -63.89 -23.90
CA ASN A 5 -59.73 -65.08 -23.17
C ASN A 5 -59.35 -66.19 -24.15
N ASP A 6 -58.36 -67.07 -23.98
CA ASP A 6 -57.43 -67.45 -22.91
C ASP A 6 -56.27 -68.17 -23.67
N ASN A 7 -54.98 -67.99 -23.36
CA ASN A 7 -54.24 -68.44 -22.18
C ASN A 7 -53.96 -69.96 -22.17
N THR A 8 -52.67 -70.29 -21.97
CA THR A 8 -52.06 -71.44 -21.23
C THR A 8 -50.93 -72.13 -22.00
N SER A 9 -49.85 -72.65 -21.40
CA SER A 9 -49.04 -72.35 -20.20
C SER A 9 -47.87 -73.35 -20.17
N SER A 10 -46.68 -72.92 -19.69
CA SER A 10 -45.69 -73.68 -18.87
C SER A 10 -44.28 -73.04 -19.02
N ARG A 11 -43.89 -72.14 -18.11
CA ARG A 11 -43.09 -72.33 -16.87
C ARG A 11 -41.62 -72.75 -17.06
N ALA A 12 -40.72 -71.77 -16.96
CA ALA A 12 -39.45 -71.87 -16.24
C ALA A 12 -39.19 -70.52 -15.51
N GLY A 13 -39.02 -70.58 -14.19
CA GLY A 13 -39.03 -69.43 -13.29
C GLY A 13 -37.73 -68.61 -13.26
N TYR A 14 -37.88 -67.30 -13.29
CA TYR A 14 -36.84 -66.30 -13.06
C TYR A 14 -36.49 -66.18 -11.57
N ALA A 15 -35.28 -66.60 -11.17
CA ALA A 15 -34.67 -66.30 -9.86
C ALA A 15 -33.91 -64.96 -9.89
N TRP A 16 -34.58 -63.88 -10.34
CA TRP A 16 -33.98 -62.55 -10.49
C TRP A 16 -34.29 -61.52 -9.36
N PRO A 17 -35.38 -61.59 -8.57
CA PRO A 17 -35.69 -60.49 -7.63
C PRO A 17 -34.85 -60.46 -6.34
N ALA A 18 -34.34 -61.59 -5.84
CA ALA A 18 -33.69 -61.65 -4.52
C ALA A 18 -32.25 -61.07 -4.49
N ARG A 19 -31.52 -61.10 -5.61
CA ARG A 19 -30.17 -60.52 -5.72
C ARG A 19 -30.20 -59.00 -5.92
N PHE A 20 -31.25 -58.47 -6.54
CA PHE A 20 -31.43 -57.02 -6.71
C PHE A 20 -31.79 -56.33 -5.39
N GLY A 21 -32.63 -56.95 -4.56
CA GLY A 21 -32.99 -56.42 -3.24
C GLY A 21 -31.80 -56.26 -2.29
N LEU A 22 -30.89 -57.25 -2.23
CA LEU A 22 -29.70 -57.18 -1.39
C LEU A 22 -28.64 -56.19 -1.92
N GLY A 23 -28.53 -56.04 -3.24
CA GLY A 23 -27.60 -55.09 -3.86
C GLY A 23 -28.03 -53.64 -3.67
N ALA A 24 -29.34 -53.36 -3.84
CA ALA A 24 -29.91 -52.04 -3.62
C ALA A 24 -29.82 -51.63 -2.14
N ALA A 25 -30.15 -52.53 -1.21
CA ALA A 25 -30.03 -52.26 0.23
C ALA A 25 -28.58 -51.92 0.63
N LYS A 26 -27.59 -52.61 0.05
CA LYS A 26 -26.16 -52.34 0.31
C LYS A 26 -25.67 -51.02 -0.29
N ALA A 27 -26.15 -50.65 -1.47
CA ALA A 27 -25.84 -49.36 -2.09
C ALA A 27 -26.39 -48.19 -1.26
N VAL A 28 -27.62 -48.33 -0.75
CA VAL A 28 -28.25 -47.33 0.13
C VAL A 28 -27.45 -47.16 1.43
N ILE A 29 -27.02 -48.25 2.07
CA ILE A 29 -26.22 -48.19 3.30
C ILE A 29 -24.86 -47.51 3.04
N GLY A 30 -24.19 -47.81 1.93
CA GLY A 30 -22.92 -47.18 1.57
C GLY A 30 -23.04 -45.68 1.31
N THR A 31 -24.09 -45.26 0.62
CA THR A 31 -24.38 -43.83 0.37
C THR A 31 -24.69 -43.08 1.66
N LEU A 32 -25.49 -43.66 2.55
CA LEU A 32 -25.83 -43.04 3.84
C LEU A 32 -24.60 -42.92 4.76
N ALA A 33 -23.71 -43.91 4.77
CA ALA A 33 -22.45 -43.86 5.51
C ALA A 33 -21.53 -42.75 4.98
N GLY A 34 -21.43 -42.59 3.65
CA GLY A 34 -20.64 -41.54 3.02
C GLY A 34 -21.13 -40.13 3.36
N LEU A 35 -22.44 -39.90 3.31
CA LEU A 35 -23.05 -38.62 3.67
C LEU A 35 -22.86 -38.27 5.16
N GLY A 36 -23.00 -39.24 6.05
CA GLY A 36 -22.76 -39.05 7.49
C GLY A 36 -21.31 -38.66 7.79
N ALA A 37 -20.35 -39.25 7.08
CA ALA A 37 -18.94 -38.93 7.26
C ALA A 37 -18.56 -37.56 6.66
N THR A 38 -19.10 -37.19 5.49
CA THR A 38 -18.97 -35.83 4.93
C THR A 38 -19.52 -34.78 5.90
N TRP A 39 -20.68 -35.04 6.53
CA TRP A 39 -21.25 -34.12 7.52
C TRP A 39 -20.37 -33.94 8.76
N LEU A 40 -19.77 -35.02 9.26
CA LEU A 40 -18.83 -34.96 10.39
C LEU A 40 -17.54 -34.19 10.03
N GLY A 41 -17.00 -34.38 8.82
CA GLY A 41 -15.85 -33.62 8.34
C GLY A 41 -16.13 -32.12 8.23
N LEU A 42 -17.31 -31.74 7.74
CA LEU A 42 -17.75 -30.34 7.69
C LEU A 42 -17.92 -29.73 9.09
N LEU A 43 -18.38 -30.51 10.08
CA LEU A 43 -18.46 -30.06 11.47
C LEU A 43 -17.10 -29.68 12.04
N ILE A 44 -16.05 -30.43 11.70
CA ILE A 44 -14.68 -30.21 12.18
C ILE A 44 -14.01 -29.06 11.40
N ALA A 45 -14.17 -29.00 10.08
CA ALA A 45 -13.63 -27.90 9.28
C ALA A 45 -14.26 -26.54 9.65
N ALA A 46 -15.52 -26.55 10.08
CA ALA A 46 -16.25 -25.34 10.49
C ALA A 46 -15.81 -24.76 11.84
N THR A 47 -14.98 -25.45 12.64
CA THR A 47 -14.52 -24.92 13.95
C THR A 47 -13.27 -24.02 13.86
N GLY A 48 -12.67 -23.85 12.68
CA GLY A 48 -11.52 -22.96 12.46
C GLY A 48 -11.90 -21.51 12.12
N SER A 49 -10.90 -20.67 11.83
CA SER A 49 -11.07 -19.29 11.33
C SER A 49 -10.52 -19.17 9.91
N GLY A 50 -11.26 -18.56 8.97
CA GLY A 50 -10.83 -18.35 7.59
C GLY A 50 -11.87 -18.74 6.54
N PHE A 51 -11.53 -18.61 5.25
CA PHE A 51 -12.41 -18.90 4.11
C PHE A 51 -13.00 -20.33 4.16
N ASP A 52 -12.17 -21.32 4.47
CA ASP A 52 -12.58 -22.73 4.60
C ASP A 52 -13.64 -22.95 5.67
N ALA A 53 -13.52 -22.28 6.82
CA ALA A 53 -14.46 -22.41 7.91
C ALA A 53 -15.83 -21.80 7.56
N SER A 54 -15.82 -20.67 6.85
CA SER A 54 -17.04 -20.04 6.34
C SER A 54 -17.76 -20.91 5.30
N ALA A 55 -17.02 -21.50 4.36
CA ALA A 55 -17.57 -22.43 3.37
C ALA A 55 -18.07 -23.73 4.01
N ALA A 56 -17.32 -24.29 4.97
CA ALA A 56 -17.69 -25.50 5.70
C ALA A 56 -18.98 -25.31 6.52
N ASP A 57 -19.12 -24.19 7.23
CA ASP A 57 -20.33 -23.92 8.00
C ASP A 57 -21.55 -23.72 7.10
N GLN A 58 -21.39 -23.16 5.90
CA GLN A 58 -22.47 -23.05 4.92
C GLN A 58 -22.92 -24.40 4.36
N LEU A 59 -21.98 -25.28 3.98
CA LEU A 59 -22.29 -26.63 3.48
C LEU A 59 -22.91 -27.53 4.57
N ARG A 60 -22.62 -27.27 5.84
CA ARG A 60 -23.13 -28.02 7.01
C ARG A 60 -24.61 -27.77 7.31
N ARG A 61 -25.14 -26.57 7.02
CA ARG A 61 -26.43 -26.08 7.53
C ARG A 61 -27.69 -26.76 6.93
N GLY A 62 -27.56 -27.72 6.01
CA GLY A 62 -28.71 -28.48 5.51
C GLY A 62 -28.34 -29.75 4.73
N ALA A 63 -29.30 -30.67 4.59
CA ALA A 63 -29.09 -31.94 3.87
C ALA A 63 -28.54 -31.70 2.45
N GLY A 64 -29.06 -30.70 1.74
CA GLY A 64 -28.60 -30.33 0.40
C GLY A 64 -27.10 -29.98 0.33
N GLY A 65 -26.56 -29.25 1.31
CA GLY A 65 -25.13 -28.90 1.35
C GLY A 65 -24.22 -30.10 1.56
N VAL A 66 -24.64 -31.08 2.37
CA VAL A 66 -23.94 -32.36 2.56
C VAL A 66 -23.95 -33.20 1.27
N PHE A 67 -25.09 -33.27 0.58
CA PHE A 67 -25.18 -33.95 -0.72
C PHE A 67 -24.33 -33.27 -1.79
N THR A 68 -24.28 -31.93 -1.82
CA THR A 68 -23.43 -31.17 -2.74
C THR A 68 -21.95 -31.39 -2.46
N ALA A 69 -21.53 -31.36 -1.19
CA ALA A 69 -20.15 -31.66 -0.80
C ALA A 69 -19.76 -33.11 -1.13
N PHE A 70 -20.65 -34.07 -0.86
CA PHE A 70 -20.45 -35.47 -1.21
C PHE A 70 -20.34 -35.69 -2.72
N GLY A 71 -21.22 -35.05 -3.51
CA GLY A 71 -21.21 -35.11 -4.96
C GLY A 71 -19.95 -34.48 -5.57
N ALA A 72 -19.47 -33.37 -4.99
CA ALA A 72 -18.23 -32.76 -5.42
C ALA A 72 -16.99 -33.59 -5.10
N GLY A 73 -17.06 -34.37 -4.02
CA GLY A 73 -16.04 -35.36 -3.73
C GLY A 73 -15.90 -36.49 -4.75
N LEU A 74 -16.85 -36.59 -5.69
CA LEU A 74 -16.77 -37.45 -6.86
C LEU A 74 -16.13 -36.75 -8.07
N GLY A 75 -15.55 -35.57 -7.87
CA GLY A 75 -14.83 -34.79 -8.88
C GLY A 75 -15.67 -33.73 -9.59
N ALA A 76 -16.91 -33.48 -9.16
CA ALA A 76 -17.75 -32.42 -9.69
C ALA A 76 -17.46 -31.08 -8.96
N PRO A 77 -17.53 -29.93 -9.65
CA PRO A 77 -17.46 -28.64 -8.96
C PRO A 77 -18.67 -28.45 -8.02
N VAL A 78 -18.44 -27.87 -6.83
CA VAL A 78 -19.53 -27.47 -5.93
C VAL A 78 -20.03 -26.10 -6.38
N ASP A 79 -21.23 -26.05 -6.95
CA ASP A 79 -21.97 -24.80 -7.11
C ASP A 79 -22.87 -24.59 -5.88
N TRP A 80 -22.68 -23.51 -5.13
CA TRP A 80 -23.63 -23.13 -4.07
C TRP A 80 -24.47 -21.94 -4.51
N ARG A 81 -25.72 -21.90 -4.05
CA ARG A 81 -26.64 -20.80 -4.29
C ARG A 81 -27.46 -20.50 -3.03
N PHE A 82 -27.47 -19.24 -2.59
CA PHE A 82 -28.29 -18.81 -1.45
C PHE A 82 -29.60 -18.20 -1.94
N ALA A 83 -30.72 -18.88 -1.69
CA ALA A 83 -32.03 -18.48 -2.22
C ALA A 83 -32.58 -17.16 -1.62
N GLY A 84 -32.09 -16.73 -0.46
CA GLY A 84 -32.53 -15.49 0.20
C GLY A 84 -31.77 -14.21 -0.21
N THR A 85 -30.60 -14.33 -0.85
CA THR A 85 -29.69 -13.22 -1.17
C THR A 85 -29.18 -13.25 -2.61
N GLY A 86 -29.43 -14.34 -3.35
CA GLY A 86 -29.01 -14.49 -4.75
C GLY A 86 -27.54 -14.87 -4.96
N TRP A 87 -26.74 -15.04 -3.90
CA TRP A 87 -25.32 -15.36 -4.03
C TRP A 87 -25.10 -16.73 -4.68
N THR A 88 -24.15 -16.81 -5.61
CA THR A 88 -23.68 -18.05 -6.22
C THR A 88 -22.17 -18.12 -6.23
N GLY A 89 -21.59 -19.29 -5.97
CA GLY A 89 -20.15 -19.52 -6.11
C GLY A 89 -19.86 -20.95 -6.53
N ARG A 90 -18.66 -21.17 -7.07
CA ARG A 90 -18.17 -22.47 -7.56
C ARG A 90 -16.80 -22.79 -6.94
N ILE A 91 -16.63 -23.96 -6.34
CA ILE A 91 -15.34 -24.46 -5.80
C ILE A 91 -14.93 -25.72 -6.55
N TRP A 92 -13.66 -25.78 -6.99
CA TRP A 92 -13.07 -27.02 -7.49
C TRP A 92 -12.17 -27.69 -6.44
N PRO A 93 -12.25 -29.03 -6.29
CA PRO A 93 -11.35 -29.77 -5.40
C PRO A 93 -9.85 -29.55 -5.69
N VAL A 94 -9.48 -29.20 -6.93
CA VAL A 94 -8.07 -28.94 -7.30
C VAL A 94 -7.57 -27.56 -6.86
N GLU A 95 -8.46 -26.58 -6.68
CA GLU A 95 -8.10 -25.25 -6.19
C GLU A 95 -7.78 -25.28 -4.70
N LEU A 96 -8.49 -26.14 -3.95
CA LEU A 96 -8.24 -26.40 -2.53
C LEU A 96 -6.91 -27.13 -2.27
N LEU A 97 -6.41 -27.90 -3.26
CA LEU A 97 -5.09 -28.54 -3.22
C LEU A 97 -3.94 -27.52 -3.23
N GLY A 98 -4.08 -26.43 -3.99
CA GLY A 98 -3.08 -25.36 -4.05
C GLY A 98 -2.97 -24.55 -2.76
N GLN A 99 -4.00 -24.62 -1.90
CA GLN A 99 -4.10 -23.83 -0.67
C GLN A 99 -3.89 -24.67 0.61
N ALA A 100 -3.59 -25.97 0.48
CA ALA A 100 -3.47 -26.91 1.60
C ALA A 100 -4.70 -26.91 2.54
N SER A 101 -5.90 -26.66 1.99
CA SER A 101 -7.14 -26.50 2.74
C SER A 101 -7.57 -27.79 3.44
N PRO A 102 -7.96 -27.76 4.74
CA PRO A 102 -8.55 -28.91 5.43
C PRO A 102 -9.87 -29.40 4.80
N LEU A 103 -10.62 -28.49 4.15
CA LEU A 103 -11.88 -28.80 3.47
C LEU A 103 -11.67 -29.77 2.29
N LEU A 104 -10.47 -29.79 1.71
CA LEU A 104 -10.09 -30.73 0.67
C LEU A 104 -10.28 -32.19 1.11
N TRP A 105 -9.90 -32.53 2.34
CA TRP A 105 -9.96 -33.92 2.82
C TRP A 105 -11.39 -34.42 3.02
N VAL A 106 -12.29 -33.50 3.38
CA VAL A 106 -13.74 -33.74 3.47
C VAL A 106 -14.32 -34.02 2.09
N LEU A 107 -13.78 -33.37 1.06
CA LEU A 107 -14.19 -33.56 -0.34
C LEU A 107 -13.50 -34.77 -0.99
N LEU A 108 -12.26 -35.15 -0.66
CA LEU A 108 -11.59 -36.28 -1.33
C LEU A 108 -12.01 -37.67 -0.80
N GLY A 109 -12.60 -37.74 0.38
CA GLY A 109 -13.03 -38.99 1.03
C GLY A 109 -13.94 -39.90 0.18
N PRO A 110 -14.98 -39.39 -0.51
CA PRO A 110 -15.87 -40.19 -1.35
C PRO A 110 -15.17 -40.86 -2.55
N ALA A 111 -14.25 -40.18 -3.23
CA ALA A 111 -13.50 -40.76 -4.35
C ALA A 111 -12.57 -41.90 -3.89
N ALA A 112 -11.87 -41.72 -2.77
CA ALA A 112 -11.01 -42.76 -2.19
C ALA A 112 -11.83 -43.99 -1.77
N ALA A 113 -12.99 -43.78 -1.14
CA ALA A 113 -13.89 -44.86 -0.73
C ALA A 113 -14.45 -45.64 -1.94
N LEU A 114 -14.77 -44.95 -3.05
CA LEU A 114 -15.26 -45.58 -4.28
C LEU A 114 -14.19 -46.46 -4.93
N LEU A 115 -12.94 -46.01 -4.98
CA LEU A 115 -11.81 -46.76 -5.54
C LEU A 115 -11.52 -48.03 -4.72
N VAL A 116 -11.50 -47.93 -3.39
CA VAL A 116 -11.30 -49.08 -2.49
C VAL A 116 -12.45 -50.08 -2.63
N THR A 117 -13.68 -49.61 -2.76
CA THR A 117 -14.87 -50.46 -2.92
C THR A 117 -14.90 -51.18 -4.27
N ALA A 118 -14.58 -50.49 -5.36
CA ALA A 118 -14.50 -51.07 -6.70
C ALA A 118 -13.43 -52.16 -6.80
N PHE A 119 -12.31 -51.96 -6.11
CA PHE A 119 -11.23 -52.94 -5.99
C PHE A 119 -11.65 -54.20 -5.19
N LEU A 120 -12.23 -54.01 -4.00
CA LEU A 120 -12.65 -55.12 -3.12
C LEU A 120 -13.83 -55.93 -3.69
N ALA A 121 -14.75 -55.28 -4.41
CA ALA A 121 -15.90 -55.94 -5.04
C ALA A 121 -15.51 -56.92 -6.15
N ARG A 122 -14.38 -56.68 -6.84
CA ARG A 122 -13.93 -57.50 -7.99
C ARG A 122 -13.18 -58.77 -7.58
N TRP A 123 -12.81 -58.91 -6.29
CA TRP A 123 -11.96 -60.00 -5.80
C TRP A 123 -12.69 -61.11 -5.03
N ARG A 124 -13.78 -60.82 -4.30
CA ARG A 124 -14.46 -61.86 -3.47
C ARG A 124 -16.00 -61.88 -3.54
N GLY A 125 -16.59 -61.14 -4.48
CA GLY A 125 -18.04 -61.03 -4.60
C GLY A 125 -18.65 -60.08 -3.56
N CYS A 126 -19.74 -59.42 -3.92
CA CYS A 126 -20.33 -58.28 -3.20
C CYS A 126 -21.03 -58.69 -1.88
N GLY A 127 -20.23 -59.06 -0.87
CA GLY A 127 -20.65 -59.29 0.51
C GLY A 127 -20.23 -58.17 1.48
N LEU A 128 -20.28 -58.48 2.77
CA LEU A 128 -19.94 -57.62 3.93
C LEU A 128 -18.60 -56.86 3.81
N ALA A 129 -17.66 -57.40 3.02
CA ALA A 129 -16.34 -56.81 2.75
C ALA A 129 -16.39 -55.50 1.95
N GLY A 130 -17.41 -55.27 1.12
CA GLY A 130 -17.56 -54.00 0.38
C GLY A 130 -18.02 -52.84 1.30
N VAL A 131 -18.86 -53.15 2.28
CA VAL A 131 -19.34 -52.17 3.27
C VAL A 131 -18.26 -51.85 4.30
N LEU A 132 -17.52 -52.88 4.74
CA LEU A 132 -16.34 -52.69 5.58
C LEU A 132 -15.23 -51.93 4.85
N GLY A 133 -15.09 -52.08 3.52
CA GLY A 133 -14.13 -51.33 2.70
C GLY A 133 -14.43 -49.83 2.60
N ILE A 134 -15.72 -49.45 2.50
CA ILE A 134 -16.15 -48.03 2.53
C ILE A 134 -15.85 -47.43 3.91
N GLY A 135 -16.20 -48.16 4.98
CA GLY A 135 -15.93 -47.75 6.35
C GLY A 135 -14.44 -47.64 6.67
N LEU A 136 -13.63 -48.63 6.29
CA LEU A 136 -12.17 -48.62 6.50
C LEU A 136 -11.48 -47.53 5.68
N GLY A 137 -11.89 -47.32 4.42
CA GLY A 137 -11.34 -46.26 3.57
C GLY A 137 -11.54 -44.90 4.21
N TYR A 138 -12.75 -44.63 4.72
CA TYR A 138 -13.04 -43.38 5.42
C TYR A 138 -12.36 -43.28 6.79
N VAL A 139 -12.25 -44.36 7.56
CA VAL A 139 -11.51 -44.37 8.84
C VAL A 139 -10.02 -44.15 8.63
N VAL A 140 -9.44 -44.60 7.51
CA VAL A 140 -8.03 -44.32 7.17
C VAL A 140 -7.85 -42.87 6.72
N THR A 141 -8.78 -42.30 5.93
CA THR A 141 -8.69 -40.89 5.48
C THR A 141 -8.98 -39.90 6.61
N VAL A 142 -10.03 -40.14 7.40
CA VAL A 142 -10.42 -39.29 8.54
C VAL A 142 -9.52 -39.55 9.75
N GLY A 143 -9.15 -40.80 10.03
CA GLY A 143 -8.24 -41.14 11.13
C GLY A 143 -6.80 -40.72 10.86
N GLY A 144 -6.31 -40.83 9.61
CA GLY A 144 -5.00 -40.32 9.21
C GLY A 144 -4.92 -38.79 9.20
N GLY A 145 -6.00 -38.12 8.74
CA GLY A 145 -6.12 -36.66 8.80
C GLY A 145 -6.28 -36.13 10.23
N LEU A 146 -7.05 -36.81 11.09
CA LEU A 146 -7.20 -36.46 12.51
C LEU A 146 -5.89 -36.65 13.28
N LEU A 147 -5.13 -37.72 13.03
CA LEU A 147 -3.80 -37.90 13.62
C LEU A 147 -2.83 -36.79 13.19
N LEU A 148 -2.92 -36.32 11.94
CA LEU A 148 -2.11 -35.22 11.41
C LEU A 148 -2.52 -33.87 12.01
N VAL A 149 -3.82 -33.59 12.11
CA VAL A 149 -4.35 -32.35 12.72
C VAL A 149 -4.13 -32.33 14.23
N ASP A 150 -4.25 -33.47 14.92
CA ASP A 150 -3.95 -33.60 16.35
C ASP A 150 -2.44 -33.46 16.61
N THR A 151 -1.57 -34.01 15.76
CA THR A 151 -0.12 -33.72 15.86
C THR A 151 0.22 -32.27 15.55
N LEU A 152 -0.44 -31.62 14.58
CA LEU A 152 -0.22 -30.21 14.26
C LEU A 152 -0.78 -29.25 15.33
N ASN A 153 -1.88 -29.62 16.00
CA ASN A 153 -2.47 -28.81 17.08
C ASN A 153 -1.82 -29.05 18.46
N THR A 154 -1.26 -30.23 18.72
CA THR A 154 -0.62 -30.54 20.03
C THR A 154 0.84 -30.13 20.13
N THR A 155 1.54 -29.85 19.02
CA THR A 155 2.95 -29.43 19.06
C THR A 155 3.21 -27.93 19.15
N GLY A 156 2.18 -27.07 19.13
CA GLY A 156 2.30 -25.64 19.47
C GLY A 156 3.30 -24.82 18.62
N GLY A 157 2.78 -23.99 17.72
CA GLY A 157 3.51 -22.83 17.16
C GLY A 157 4.01 -22.98 15.71
N PRO A 158 3.89 -21.92 14.87
CA PRO A 158 4.18 -21.96 13.43
C PRO A 158 5.67 -21.76 13.10
N ALA A 159 6.57 -22.52 13.74
CA ALA A 159 8.02 -22.35 13.55
C ALA A 159 8.83 -23.64 13.29
N LEU A 160 8.20 -24.78 12.98
CA LEU A 160 8.93 -26.06 12.87
C LEU A 160 8.49 -26.97 11.71
N LEU A 161 8.30 -26.41 10.50
CA LEU A 161 8.20 -27.24 9.27
C LEU A 161 8.85 -26.59 8.04
N THR A 162 9.85 -25.73 8.24
CA THR A 162 10.95 -25.64 7.28
C THR A 162 11.90 -26.81 7.56
N LEU A 163 12.06 -27.69 6.56
CA LEU A 163 13.08 -28.75 6.47
C LEU A 163 12.96 -29.94 7.45
N SER A 164 12.06 -30.89 7.16
CA SER A 164 12.31 -32.36 7.25
C SER A 164 11.01 -33.20 7.26
N THR A 165 10.32 -33.31 6.12
CA THR A 165 9.55 -34.53 5.84
C THR A 165 10.47 -35.51 5.09
N PRO A 166 10.73 -36.72 5.61
CA PRO A 166 11.72 -37.63 5.03
C PRO A 166 11.34 -38.02 3.60
N TRP A 167 12.36 -38.22 2.76
CA TRP A 167 12.26 -38.72 1.39
C TRP A 167 11.37 -39.98 1.25
N LEU A 168 11.07 -40.69 2.34
CA LEU A 168 10.14 -41.84 2.36
C LEU A 168 8.67 -41.47 2.08
N VAL A 169 8.21 -40.24 2.35
CA VAL A 169 6.83 -39.83 2.04
C VAL A 169 6.70 -39.38 0.58
N ALA A 170 7.69 -38.64 0.07
CA ALA A 170 7.78 -38.32 -1.36
C ALA A 170 8.04 -39.58 -2.21
N ALA A 171 8.93 -40.50 -1.76
CA ALA A 171 9.15 -41.79 -2.41
C ALA A 171 7.97 -42.74 -2.24
N GLY A 172 7.19 -42.63 -1.16
CA GLY A 172 5.92 -43.34 -1.00
C GLY A 172 4.86 -42.87 -1.99
N PHE A 173 4.78 -41.55 -2.22
CA PHE A 173 3.90 -40.94 -3.21
C PHE A 173 4.32 -41.30 -4.64
N THR A 174 5.59 -41.09 -4.98
CA THR A 174 6.15 -41.44 -6.31
C THR A 174 6.11 -42.95 -6.54
N GLY A 175 6.36 -43.76 -5.51
CA GLY A 175 6.26 -45.22 -5.56
C GLY A 175 4.84 -45.71 -5.81
N ALA A 176 3.83 -45.10 -5.17
CA ALA A 176 2.43 -45.39 -5.41
C ALA A 176 1.99 -45.00 -6.84
N TRP A 177 2.43 -43.84 -7.33
CA TRP A 177 2.15 -43.39 -8.69
C TRP A 177 2.86 -44.24 -9.76
N VAL A 178 4.11 -44.64 -9.54
CA VAL A 178 4.85 -45.57 -10.41
C VAL A 178 4.20 -46.96 -10.42
N LEU A 179 3.70 -47.44 -9.28
CA LEU A 179 2.95 -48.70 -9.22
C LEU A 179 1.62 -48.61 -9.98
N VAL A 180 0.90 -47.50 -9.86
CA VAL A 180 -0.35 -47.25 -10.59
C VAL A 180 -0.09 -47.20 -12.10
N ILE A 181 0.96 -46.51 -12.54
CA ILE A 181 1.36 -46.44 -13.96
C ILE A 181 1.78 -47.83 -14.47
N ALA A 182 2.56 -48.59 -13.70
CA ALA A 182 2.99 -49.94 -14.09
C ALA A 182 1.83 -50.94 -14.15
N VAL A 183 0.85 -50.82 -13.23
CA VAL A 183 -0.37 -51.64 -13.21
C VAL A 183 -1.27 -51.27 -14.40
N LEU A 184 -1.46 -49.99 -14.69
CA LEU A 184 -2.22 -49.51 -15.85
C LEU A 184 -1.55 -49.95 -17.18
N GLY A 185 -0.22 -49.90 -17.27
CA GLY A 185 0.54 -50.41 -18.40
C GLY A 185 0.37 -51.91 -18.63
N LYS A 186 0.43 -52.74 -17.57
CA LYS A 186 0.18 -54.19 -17.68
C LYS A 186 -1.28 -54.50 -18.02
N LEU A 187 -2.23 -53.74 -17.49
CA LEU A 187 -3.66 -53.91 -17.80
C LEU A 187 -3.98 -53.56 -19.27
N CYS A 188 -3.36 -52.53 -19.82
CA CYS A 188 -3.47 -52.18 -21.25
C CYS A 188 -2.83 -53.24 -22.16
N ALA A 189 -1.65 -53.77 -21.80
CA ALA A 189 -1.01 -54.84 -22.56
C ALA A 189 -1.87 -56.12 -22.63
N ILE A 190 -2.59 -56.46 -21.55
CA ILE A 190 -3.53 -57.58 -21.51
C ILE A 190 -4.80 -57.29 -22.31
N ALA A 191 -5.31 -56.06 -22.27
CA ALA A 191 -6.49 -55.65 -23.04
C ALA A 191 -6.24 -55.65 -24.57
N VAL A 192 -5.05 -55.25 -25.01
CA VAL A 192 -4.66 -55.21 -26.43
C VAL A 192 -4.40 -56.62 -26.99
N THR A 193 -3.87 -57.54 -26.17
CA THR A 193 -3.49 -58.90 -26.59
C THR A 193 -4.62 -59.92 -26.53
N ARG A 194 -5.72 -59.67 -25.79
CA ARG A 194 -6.84 -60.62 -25.61
C ARG A 194 -8.15 -60.25 -26.31
N ILE A 195 -8.16 -59.26 -27.20
CA ILE A 195 -9.33 -58.92 -28.03
C ILE A 195 -9.00 -59.18 -29.51
N PRO A 196 -9.26 -60.40 -30.04
CA PRO A 196 -8.90 -60.74 -31.42
C PRO A 196 -9.83 -60.15 -32.49
N GLN A 197 -10.90 -59.42 -32.15
CA GLN A 197 -11.92 -59.00 -33.13
C GLN A 197 -12.40 -57.54 -33.03
N ALA A 198 -11.59 -56.61 -32.50
CA ALA A 198 -11.93 -55.19 -32.55
C ALA A 198 -11.27 -54.51 -33.76
N GLY A 199 -12.09 -53.92 -34.64
CA GLY A 199 -11.65 -53.23 -35.86
C GLY A 199 -10.73 -52.01 -35.58
N PRO A 200 -9.98 -51.54 -36.59
CA PRO A 200 -8.89 -50.57 -36.43
C PRO A 200 -9.31 -49.25 -35.76
N ARG A 201 -10.57 -48.83 -35.93
CA ARG A 201 -11.12 -47.61 -35.28
C ARG A 201 -11.23 -47.72 -33.76
N HIS A 202 -11.50 -48.91 -33.21
CA HIS A 202 -11.56 -49.10 -31.75
C HIS A 202 -10.15 -49.13 -31.14
N ARG A 203 -9.16 -49.68 -31.85
CA ARG A 203 -7.76 -49.66 -31.41
C ARG A 203 -7.19 -48.24 -31.41
N PHE A 204 -7.55 -47.43 -32.41
CA PHE A 204 -7.22 -46.01 -32.45
C PHE A 204 -7.90 -45.20 -31.35
N ALA A 205 -9.17 -45.46 -31.04
CA ALA A 205 -9.87 -44.77 -29.96
C ALA A 205 -9.26 -45.07 -28.59
N VAL A 206 -8.89 -46.32 -28.32
CA VAL A 206 -8.22 -46.70 -27.06
C VAL A 206 -6.82 -46.10 -26.97
N LEU A 207 -6.05 -46.11 -28.06
CA LEU A 207 -4.71 -45.51 -28.09
C LEU A 207 -4.76 -43.98 -27.94
N ALA A 208 -5.72 -43.31 -28.59
CA ALA A 208 -5.94 -41.87 -28.47
C ALA A 208 -6.39 -41.48 -27.05
N MET A 209 -7.23 -42.29 -26.40
CA MET A 209 -7.66 -42.04 -25.02
C MET A 209 -6.51 -42.22 -24.02
N VAL A 210 -5.60 -43.17 -24.27
CA VAL A 210 -4.37 -43.35 -23.47
C VAL A 210 -3.38 -42.21 -23.70
N ILE A 211 -3.18 -41.75 -24.94
CA ILE A 211 -2.34 -40.58 -25.24
C ILE A 211 -2.93 -39.32 -24.59
N ALA A 212 -4.25 -39.14 -24.61
CA ALA A 212 -4.92 -38.03 -23.96
C ALA A 212 -4.78 -38.08 -22.42
N LEU A 213 -4.81 -39.26 -21.81
CA LEU A 213 -4.66 -39.44 -20.37
C LEU A 213 -3.22 -39.26 -19.89
N VAL A 214 -2.23 -39.62 -20.72
CA VAL A 214 -0.80 -39.39 -20.43
C VAL A 214 -0.44 -37.92 -20.68
N ALA A 215 -0.96 -37.30 -21.74
CA ALA A 215 -0.74 -35.89 -22.06
C ALA A 215 -1.34 -34.95 -21.00
N SER A 216 -2.52 -35.27 -20.44
CA SER A 216 -3.11 -34.47 -19.37
C SER A 216 -2.31 -34.52 -18.06
N THR A 217 -1.58 -35.60 -17.81
CA THR A 217 -0.69 -35.69 -16.63
C THR A 217 0.65 -34.97 -16.82
N THR A 218 1.13 -34.79 -18.06
CA THR A 218 2.37 -34.03 -18.34
C THR A 218 2.16 -32.51 -18.40
N VAL A 219 0.92 -32.04 -18.62
CA VAL A 219 0.59 -30.59 -18.61
C VAL A 219 0.60 -30.01 -17.20
N ALA A 220 0.49 -30.82 -16.15
CA ALA A 220 0.65 -30.38 -14.76
C ALA A 220 2.11 -30.07 -14.35
N ALA A 221 3.10 -30.40 -15.19
CA ALA A 221 4.52 -30.14 -14.93
C ALA A 221 5.13 -29.05 -15.83
N GLY A 222 4.37 -28.50 -16.78
CA GLY A 222 4.80 -27.42 -17.65
C GLY A 222 4.13 -26.10 -17.27
N GLY A 223 4.71 -25.38 -16.31
CA GLY A 223 4.22 -24.05 -15.91
C GLY A 223 4.28 -23.05 -17.07
N ARG A 224 3.13 -22.46 -17.40
CA ARG A 224 2.98 -21.16 -18.06
C ARG A 224 1.66 -20.50 -17.59
N PRO A 225 1.58 -19.16 -17.63
CA PRO A 225 1.11 -18.35 -16.52
C PRO A 225 -0.42 -18.34 -16.36
N ALA A 226 -0.84 -18.10 -15.13
CA ALA A 226 -2.23 -17.89 -14.75
C ALA A 226 -2.81 -16.70 -15.54
N MET A 227 -3.80 -16.98 -16.40
CA MET A 227 -4.79 -16.00 -16.82
C MET A 227 -6.18 -16.62 -16.55
N GLY A 228 -6.89 -16.01 -15.59
CA GLY A 228 -8.22 -16.44 -15.13
C GLY A 228 -8.28 -16.66 -13.62
N GLY A 229 -7.91 -15.65 -12.82
CA GLY A 229 -8.10 -15.68 -11.37
C GLY A 229 -9.57 -15.54 -11.00
N TYR A 230 -10.02 -16.27 -9.99
CA TYR A 230 -11.28 -15.97 -9.33
C TYR A 230 -11.17 -14.60 -8.62
N PRO A 231 -12.25 -13.80 -8.55
CA PRO A 231 -12.23 -12.54 -7.82
C PRO A 231 -11.80 -12.77 -6.36
N SER A 232 -10.85 -11.98 -5.85
CA SER A 232 -10.55 -11.93 -4.41
C SER A 232 -11.82 -11.61 -3.61
N ALA A 233 -11.84 -11.90 -2.30
CA ALA A 233 -12.99 -11.55 -1.46
C ALA A 233 -13.33 -10.04 -1.55
N THR A 234 -12.30 -9.21 -1.71
CA THR A 234 -12.40 -7.77 -2.01
C THR A 234 -13.10 -7.53 -3.34
N ALA A 235 -12.65 -8.15 -4.43
CA ALA A 235 -13.24 -8.00 -5.76
C ALA A 235 -14.73 -8.43 -5.79
N ALA A 236 -15.08 -9.52 -5.10
CA ALA A 236 -16.46 -9.95 -4.95
C ALA A 236 -17.33 -8.97 -4.14
N ALA A 237 -16.76 -8.31 -3.12
CA ALA A 237 -17.46 -7.27 -2.37
C ALA A 237 -17.66 -5.99 -3.19
N ILE A 238 -16.65 -5.59 -3.95
CA ILE A 238 -16.70 -4.48 -4.92
C ILE A 238 -17.79 -4.73 -5.95
N ASP A 239 -17.87 -5.93 -6.54
CA ASP A 239 -18.87 -6.26 -7.54
C ASP A 239 -20.30 -6.21 -6.99
N ARG A 240 -20.51 -6.62 -5.74
CA ARG A 240 -21.81 -6.49 -5.07
C ARG A 240 -22.20 -5.03 -4.89
N LEU A 241 -21.30 -4.20 -4.39
CA LEU A 241 -21.57 -2.77 -4.21
C LEU A 241 -21.78 -2.05 -5.54
N ARG A 242 -21.07 -2.45 -6.60
CA ARG A 242 -21.27 -1.96 -7.96
C ARG A 242 -22.66 -2.29 -8.48
N GLN A 243 -23.12 -3.52 -8.26
CA GLN A 243 -24.48 -3.94 -8.63
C GLN A 243 -25.55 -3.21 -7.82
N GLU A 244 -25.32 -3.00 -6.51
CA GLU A 244 -26.26 -2.26 -5.64
C GLU A 244 -26.34 -0.78 -6.03
N SER A 245 -25.20 -0.15 -6.31
CA SER A 245 -25.10 1.31 -6.48
C SER A 245 -25.34 1.77 -7.92
N GLY A 246 -25.21 0.89 -8.92
CA GLY A 246 -25.43 1.24 -10.33
C GLY A 246 -24.51 2.37 -10.81
N SER A 247 -25.08 3.43 -11.38
CA SER A 247 -24.34 4.61 -11.86
C SER A 247 -23.66 5.44 -10.75
N ASP A 248 -24.09 5.25 -9.50
CA ASP A 248 -23.54 5.95 -8.35
C ASP A 248 -22.17 5.37 -7.94
N PHE A 249 -21.84 4.17 -8.43
CA PHE A 249 -20.63 3.46 -8.11
C PHE A 249 -19.38 4.17 -8.64
N LEU A 250 -18.42 4.44 -7.75
CA LEU A 250 -17.07 4.90 -8.07
C LEU A 250 -16.07 4.13 -7.22
N LEU A 251 -14.86 3.93 -7.75
CA LEU A 251 -13.84 3.15 -7.09
C LEU A 251 -12.46 3.74 -7.34
N ALA A 252 -11.70 3.92 -6.26
CA ALA A 252 -10.25 4.00 -6.26
C ALA A 252 -9.69 2.83 -5.43
N MET A 253 -8.69 2.16 -5.97
CA MET A 253 -7.96 1.09 -5.28
C MET A 253 -6.64 1.63 -4.75
N ASP A 254 -6.28 1.19 -3.56
CA ASP A 254 -4.88 1.05 -3.17
C ASP A 254 -4.37 -0.27 -3.75
N THR A 255 -3.58 -0.19 -4.82
CA THR A 255 -3.08 -1.36 -5.55
C THR A 255 -1.97 -2.10 -4.82
N GLN A 256 -1.34 -1.48 -3.80
CA GLN A 256 -0.34 -2.14 -2.97
C GLN A 256 -1.02 -3.03 -1.92
N LEU A 257 -2.16 -2.58 -1.39
CA LEU A 257 -2.92 -3.29 -0.36
C LEU A 257 -4.04 -4.19 -0.91
N ASP A 258 -4.34 -4.10 -2.20
CA ASP A 258 -5.49 -4.76 -2.87
C ASP A 258 -6.82 -4.49 -2.14
N VAL A 259 -6.99 -3.25 -1.66
CA VAL A 259 -8.22 -2.77 -1.02
C VAL A 259 -8.61 -1.40 -1.58
N PRO A 260 -9.91 -1.04 -1.57
CA PRO A 260 -10.33 0.30 -1.94
C PRO A 260 -9.76 1.39 -1.03
N SER A 261 -9.25 2.46 -1.63
CA SER A 261 -8.89 3.71 -0.94
C SER A 261 -10.06 4.71 -0.90
N LEU A 262 -10.94 4.64 -1.90
CA LEU A 262 -12.17 5.41 -1.96
C LEU A 262 -13.24 4.63 -2.72
N ILE A 263 -14.45 4.57 -2.18
CA ILE A 263 -15.60 3.98 -2.86
C ILE A 263 -16.75 4.99 -2.79
N GLY A 264 -17.30 5.37 -3.94
CA GLY A 264 -18.60 6.03 -4.02
C GLY A 264 -19.70 4.99 -4.20
N VAL A 265 -20.72 4.99 -3.35
CA VAL A 265 -21.79 3.99 -3.34
C VAL A 265 -23.14 4.61 -3.00
N ASN A 266 -24.18 3.81 -3.15
CA ASN A 266 -25.49 4.04 -2.57
C ASN A 266 -25.95 2.73 -1.92
N SER A 267 -25.47 2.49 -0.70
CA SER A 267 -25.67 1.21 0.00
C SER A 267 -26.45 1.39 1.30
N SER A 268 -27.49 0.60 1.52
CA SER A 268 -28.41 0.80 2.65
C SER A 268 -27.80 0.40 4.00
N LEU A 269 -27.97 1.24 5.03
CA LEU A 269 -27.53 0.97 6.41
C LEU A 269 -28.48 0.05 7.21
N ARG A 270 -28.99 -1.03 6.59
CA ARG A 270 -30.03 -1.90 7.21
C ARG A 270 -29.63 -2.47 8.57
N SER A 271 -28.34 -2.73 8.77
CA SER A 271 -27.75 -3.30 9.98
C SER A 271 -27.08 -2.24 10.89
N GLY A 272 -27.30 -0.95 10.61
CA GLY A 272 -26.56 0.15 11.22
C GLY A 272 -25.12 0.23 10.72
N THR A 273 -24.35 1.19 11.22
CA THR A 273 -22.98 1.48 10.72
C THR A 273 -22.01 0.33 10.99
N GLY A 274 -22.00 -0.22 12.22
CA GLY A 274 -21.16 -1.35 12.60
C GLY A 274 -21.54 -2.66 11.88
N GLY A 275 -22.84 -2.88 11.66
CA GLY A 275 -23.32 -4.00 10.86
C GLY A 275 -22.86 -3.89 9.41
N TRP A 276 -22.98 -2.71 8.80
CA TRP A 276 -22.53 -2.47 7.44
C TRP A 276 -21.03 -2.72 7.28
N LEU A 277 -20.20 -2.24 8.22
CA LEU A 277 -18.75 -2.51 8.22
C LEU A 277 -18.44 -4.01 8.28
N THR A 278 -19.19 -4.75 9.10
CA THR A 278 -19.02 -6.20 9.26
C THR A 278 -19.44 -6.95 7.99
N ASP A 279 -20.57 -6.58 7.39
CA ASP A 279 -21.09 -7.17 6.15
C ASP A 279 -20.14 -6.93 4.96
N HIS A 280 -19.32 -5.87 5.04
CA HIS A 280 -18.39 -5.44 4.00
C HIS A 280 -16.91 -5.53 4.43
N ALA A 281 -16.59 -6.38 5.41
CA ALA A 281 -15.25 -6.52 5.98
C ALA A 281 -14.13 -6.72 4.95
N ALA A 282 -14.42 -7.42 3.86
CA ALA A 282 -13.49 -7.66 2.77
C ALA A 282 -12.99 -6.38 2.07
N LEU A 283 -13.76 -5.28 2.08
CA LEU A 283 -13.32 -3.99 1.51
C LEU A 283 -12.17 -3.36 2.27
N PHE A 284 -11.95 -3.77 3.52
CA PHE A 284 -10.88 -3.21 4.35
C PHE A 284 -9.70 -4.17 4.48
N GLY A 285 -9.83 -5.41 4.01
CA GLY A 285 -8.90 -6.49 4.31
C GLY A 285 -8.81 -6.83 5.81
N LEU A 286 -9.79 -6.38 6.60
CA LEU A 286 -9.86 -6.56 8.05
C LEU A 286 -10.86 -7.68 8.37
N PRO A 287 -10.46 -8.77 9.04
CA PRO A 287 -11.35 -9.90 9.31
C PRO A 287 -12.47 -9.59 10.32
N ASP A 288 -12.28 -8.61 11.21
CA ASP A 288 -13.27 -8.21 12.20
C ASP A 288 -13.28 -6.68 12.39
N PRO A 289 -13.86 -5.92 11.43
CA PRO A 289 -13.91 -4.47 11.51
C PRO A 289 -14.59 -3.95 12.78
N ALA A 290 -15.54 -4.69 13.36
CA ALA A 290 -16.22 -4.28 14.59
C ALA A 290 -15.27 -4.19 15.79
N ARG A 291 -14.22 -5.02 15.83
CA ARG A 291 -13.15 -4.93 16.83
C ARG A 291 -11.98 -4.07 16.38
N GLN A 292 -11.71 -4.03 15.09
CA GLN A 292 -10.52 -3.39 14.53
C GLN A 292 -10.75 -1.92 14.18
N LEU A 293 -11.99 -1.44 14.06
CA LEU A 293 -12.33 -0.06 13.75
C LEU A 293 -13.09 0.58 14.92
N ARG A 294 -12.43 1.52 15.62
CA ARG A 294 -13.02 2.26 16.72
C ARG A 294 -13.52 3.62 16.21
N GLN A 295 -14.82 3.90 16.35
CA GLN A 295 -15.35 5.24 16.06
C GLN A 295 -14.68 6.28 16.97
N VAL A 296 -14.10 7.33 16.38
CA VAL A 296 -13.41 8.41 17.10
C VAL A 296 -14.03 9.78 16.87
N GLN A 297 -14.79 9.96 15.79
CA GLN A 297 -15.46 11.21 15.48
C GLN A 297 -16.74 10.97 14.67
N GLU A 298 -17.71 11.86 14.86
CA GLU A 298 -18.91 11.97 14.04
C GLU A 298 -19.26 13.45 13.88
N ASP A 299 -19.50 13.87 12.64
CA ASP A 299 -19.90 15.23 12.31
C ASP A 299 -20.95 15.24 11.18
N THR A 300 -21.59 16.39 10.98
CA THR A 300 -22.57 16.60 9.91
C THR A 300 -22.19 17.86 9.14
N ASP A 301 -22.05 17.71 7.83
CA ASP A 301 -21.62 18.81 6.96
C ASP A 301 -22.79 19.75 6.61
N ARG A 302 -22.48 20.81 5.85
CA ARG A 302 -23.47 21.81 5.43
C ARG A 302 -24.49 21.29 4.42
N LEU A 303 -24.23 20.14 3.78
CA LEU A 303 -25.19 19.46 2.90
C LEU A 303 -26.08 18.49 3.70
N GLY A 304 -25.90 18.42 5.02
CA GLY A 304 -26.61 17.52 5.92
C GLY A 304 -26.13 16.07 5.83
N GLN A 305 -25.00 15.81 5.16
CA GLN A 305 -24.36 14.50 5.13
C GLN A 305 -23.67 14.25 6.47
N LYS A 306 -23.73 13.02 6.96
CA LYS A 306 -23.05 12.63 8.19
C LYS A 306 -21.75 11.92 7.87
N HIS A 307 -20.68 12.25 8.57
CA HIS A 307 -19.36 11.65 8.41
C HIS A 307 -18.93 11.00 9.72
N ILE A 308 -18.56 9.72 9.65
CA ILE A 308 -18.16 8.95 10.83
C ILE A 308 -16.74 8.46 10.61
N ARG A 309 -15.80 8.95 11.43
CA ARG A 309 -14.39 8.56 11.37
C ARG A 309 -14.14 7.41 12.33
N TYR A 310 -13.55 6.36 11.80
CA TYR A 310 -13.07 5.21 12.55
C TYR A 310 -11.54 5.17 12.49
N GLN A 311 -10.94 4.95 13.65
CA GLN A 311 -9.52 4.70 13.81
C GLN A 311 -9.30 3.19 13.80
N GLN A 312 -8.43 2.68 12.92
CA GLN A 312 -8.02 1.28 13.00
C GLN A 312 -7.22 1.04 14.28
N THR A 313 -7.41 -0.12 14.90
CA THR A 313 -6.70 -0.57 16.11
C THR A 313 -6.25 -2.03 16.00
N VAL A 314 -5.19 -2.38 16.73
CA VAL A 314 -4.76 -3.75 17.03
C VAL A 314 -4.79 -3.90 18.55
N ASP A 315 -5.60 -4.83 19.07
CA ASP A 315 -5.87 -5.00 20.52
C ASP A 315 -6.18 -3.70 21.28
N GLY A 316 -6.87 -2.77 20.62
CA GLY A 316 -7.23 -1.46 21.17
C GLY A 316 -6.14 -0.37 21.07
N VAL A 317 -4.93 -0.71 20.62
CA VAL A 317 -3.87 0.27 20.29
C VAL A 317 -4.11 0.85 18.90
N PRO A 318 -4.16 2.19 18.73
CA PRO A 318 -4.41 2.80 17.42
C PRO A 318 -3.30 2.51 16.41
N VAL A 319 -3.67 2.24 15.17
CA VAL A 319 -2.75 2.09 14.04
C VAL A 319 -2.47 3.47 13.43
N HIS A 320 -1.19 3.82 13.33
CA HIS A 320 -0.76 5.12 12.81
C HIS A 320 -1.29 5.39 11.38
N ASN A 321 -1.87 6.58 11.15
CA ASN A 321 -2.47 7.04 9.89
C ASN A 321 -3.53 6.12 9.23
N ALA A 322 -3.99 5.09 9.93
CA ALA A 322 -4.95 4.13 9.39
C ALA A 322 -6.37 4.45 9.85
N VAL A 323 -7.14 5.08 8.97
CA VAL A 323 -8.51 5.53 9.24
C VAL A 323 -9.47 5.01 8.18
N VAL A 324 -10.73 4.87 8.58
CA VAL A 324 -11.85 4.63 7.68
C VAL A 324 -12.90 5.70 7.96
N ILE A 325 -13.33 6.43 6.95
CA ILE A 325 -14.39 7.43 7.06
C ILE A 325 -15.60 6.92 6.29
N MET A 326 -16.72 6.79 7.01
CA MET A 326 -18.01 6.46 6.42
C MET A 326 -18.79 7.74 6.19
N HIS A 327 -19.08 8.04 4.92
CA HIS A 327 -19.90 9.17 4.52
C HIS A 327 -21.32 8.68 4.26
N LEU A 328 -22.27 9.24 4.98
CA LEU A 328 -23.69 8.92 4.87
C LEU A 328 -24.43 10.01 4.11
N ASN A 329 -25.48 9.61 3.42
CA ASN A 329 -26.39 10.55 2.76
C ASN A 329 -27.06 11.51 3.77
N THR A 330 -27.73 12.53 3.26
CA THR A 330 -28.59 13.39 4.05
C THR A 330 -29.67 12.55 4.75
N GLY A 331 -29.70 12.59 6.08
CA GLY A 331 -30.59 11.77 6.91
C GLY A 331 -29.97 10.48 7.47
N GLY A 332 -28.80 10.06 6.98
CA GLY A 332 -28.02 8.96 7.55
C GLY A 332 -28.60 7.56 7.29
N GLU A 333 -29.33 7.38 6.19
CA GLU A 333 -30.03 6.14 5.83
C GLU A 333 -29.21 5.20 4.92
N SER A 334 -28.27 5.76 4.16
CA SER A 334 -27.38 5.01 3.27
C SER A 334 -25.95 5.50 3.30
N VAL A 335 -25.01 4.58 3.06
CA VAL A 335 -23.60 4.88 2.81
C VAL A 335 -23.48 5.46 1.40
N ARG A 336 -22.98 6.68 1.35
CA ARG A 336 -22.73 7.48 0.15
C ARG A 336 -21.30 7.30 -0.36
N ALA A 337 -20.34 7.19 0.56
CA ALA A 337 -18.96 6.88 0.24
C ALA A 337 -18.22 6.28 1.43
N ILE A 338 -17.10 5.62 1.13
CA ILE A 338 -16.09 5.17 2.10
C ILE A 338 -14.74 5.70 1.66
N SER A 339 -14.07 6.48 2.50
CA SER A 339 -12.65 6.81 2.36
C SER A 339 -11.83 5.95 3.32
N SER A 340 -10.73 5.35 2.86
CA SER A 340 -9.99 4.36 3.62
C SER A 340 -8.48 4.50 3.42
N SER A 341 -7.75 4.54 4.54
CA SER A 341 -6.30 4.29 4.62
C SER A 341 -6.01 3.08 5.54
N ALA A 342 -6.96 2.15 5.64
CA ALA A 342 -6.81 0.94 6.44
C ALA A 342 -5.56 0.14 6.02
N ARG A 343 -4.91 -0.47 7.00
CA ARG A 343 -3.66 -1.23 6.88
C ARG A 343 -3.91 -2.71 7.14
N PRO A 344 -4.42 -3.48 6.16
CA PRO A 344 -4.60 -4.92 6.27
C PRO A 344 -3.30 -5.71 6.11
N ASP A 345 -2.23 -5.06 5.65
CA ASP A 345 -0.91 -5.61 5.38
C ASP A 345 -0.06 -5.83 6.63
N LEU A 346 -0.47 -5.30 7.78
CA LEU A 346 0.32 -5.39 9.01
C LEU A 346 0.52 -6.84 9.45
N THR A 347 1.76 -7.16 9.84
CA THR A 347 2.09 -8.39 10.54
C THR A 347 1.62 -8.31 12.00
N PRO A 348 1.29 -9.44 12.65
CA PRO A 348 0.97 -9.44 14.07
C PRO A 348 2.13 -8.89 14.90
N VAL A 349 1.83 -8.00 15.83
CA VAL A 349 2.79 -7.42 16.78
C VAL A 349 2.26 -7.56 18.20
N SER A 350 3.13 -7.76 19.17
CA SER A 350 2.73 -7.68 20.58
C SER A 350 2.33 -6.25 20.90
N THR A 351 1.16 -6.07 21.50
CA THR A 351 0.65 -4.77 21.95
C THR A 351 1.00 -4.46 23.40
N THR A 352 1.77 -5.34 24.04
CA THR A 352 2.30 -5.14 25.40
C THR A 352 3.72 -4.57 25.30
N PRO A 353 3.98 -3.34 25.78
CA PRO A 353 5.30 -2.72 25.69
C PRO A 353 6.27 -3.35 26.71
N ASP A 354 7.51 -3.64 26.29
CA ASP A 354 8.60 -4.05 27.18
C ASP A 354 9.38 -2.83 27.70
N VAL A 355 9.36 -1.74 26.94
CA VAL A 355 9.95 -0.45 27.26
C VAL A 355 8.85 0.50 27.73
N GLY A 356 9.01 1.06 28.93
CA GLY A 356 8.07 2.05 29.48
C GLY A 356 8.16 3.42 28.79
N ALA A 357 7.07 4.17 28.83
CA ALA A 357 6.94 5.51 28.23
C ALA A 357 8.02 6.50 28.71
N ASP A 358 8.47 6.41 29.96
CA ASP A 358 9.54 7.28 30.50
C ASP A 358 10.88 7.05 29.80
N LYS A 359 11.21 5.79 29.47
CA LYS A 359 12.42 5.46 28.71
C LYS A 359 12.29 5.93 27.26
N ALA A 360 11.09 5.82 26.66
CA ALA A 360 10.83 6.38 25.33
C ALA A 360 10.97 7.92 25.31
N LEU A 361 10.48 8.61 26.33
CA LEU A 361 10.68 10.05 26.50
C LEU A 361 12.17 10.40 26.60
N ALA A 362 12.93 9.65 27.39
CA ALA A 362 14.38 9.86 27.51
C ALA A 362 15.11 9.69 26.17
N VAL A 363 14.67 8.75 25.32
CA VAL A 363 15.22 8.55 23.96
C VAL A 363 14.83 9.70 23.04
N ALA A 364 13.55 10.11 23.02
CA ALA A 364 13.10 11.25 22.22
C ALA A 364 13.82 12.56 22.61
N ARG A 365 14.09 12.77 23.90
CA ARG A 365 14.89 13.90 24.40
C ARG A 365 16.35 13.88 23.95
N LYS A 366 16.90 12.76 23.48
CA LYS A 366 18.22 12.79 22.83
C LYS A 366 18.15 13.50 21.48
N ALA A 367 17.02 13.39 20.79
CA ALA A 367 16.77 14.06 19.51
C ALA A 367 16.32 15.52 19.70
N LEU A 368 15.65 15.85 20.82
CA LEU A 368 15.33 17.24 21.19
C LEU A 368 15.56 17.49 22.70
N PRO A 369 16.79 17.80 23.12
CA PRO A 369 17.19 17.89 24.54
C PRO A 369 16.35 18.85 25.38
N GLN A 370 15.98 20.00 24.81
CA GLN A 370 15.21 21.03 25.52
C GLN A 370 13.69 20.93 25.26
N GLY A 371 13.25 19.96 24.45
CA GLY A 371 11.86 19.79 24.07
C GLY A 371 10.93 19.50 25.24
N LYS A 372 9.85 20.26 25.39
CA LYS A 372 8.77 20.03 26.35
C LYS A 372 7.75 19.08 25.76
N LEU A 373 7.20 18.19 26.59
CA LEU A 373 6.16 17.26 26.15
C LEU A 373 4.87 18.04 25.91
N ILE A 374 4.31 17.94 24.70
CA ILE A 374 3.11 18.68 24.27
C ILE A 374 1.83 17.90 24.57
N ALA A 375 1.85 16.60 24.32
CA ALA A 375 0.70 15.74 24.52
C ALA A 375 1.09 14.50 25.35
N PRO A 376 0.12 13.84 26.03
CA PRO A 376 0.38 12.56 26.68
C PRO A 376 1.01 11.55 25.71
N ILE A 377 2.06 10.86 26.16
CA ILE A 377 2.73 9.82 25.38
C ILE A 377 1.72 8.68 25.13
N GLN A 378 1.58 8.27 23.87
CA GLN A 378 0.59 7.28 23.44
C GLN A 378 1.25 6.14 22.67
N LEU A 379 0.71 4.93 22.82
CA LEU A 379 1.09 3.79 21.98
C LEU A 379 0.39 3.84 20.64
N PHE A 380 1.14 3.51 19.60
CA PHE A 380 0.63 3.25 18.26
C PHE A 380 1.20 1.95 17.73
N VAL A 381 0.45 1.30 16.87
CA VAL A 381 0.98 0.29 15.96
C VAL A 381 1.35 1.00 14.67
N ARG A 382 2.62 0.92 14.26
CA ARG A 382 3.12 1.53 13.02
C ARG A 382 3.79 0.45 12.20
N GLY A 383 3.28 0.24 10.99
CA GLY A 383 3.92 -0.61 9.99
C GLY A 383 4.83 0.21 9.09
N GLU A 384 5.79 -0.46 8.48
CA GLU A 384 6.57 0.10 7.36
C GLU A 384 5.66 0.44 6.16
N ARG A 385 6.23 0.95 5.07
CA ARG A 385 5.45 1.24 3.86
C ARG A 385 4.84 -0.05 3.28
N PRO A 386 3.58 -0.02 2.83
CA PRO A 386 2.95 -1.14 2.15
C PRO A 386 3.78 -1.68 0.98
N ALA A 387 3.80 -3.00 0.82
CA ALA A 387 4.39 -3.67 -0.33
C ALA A 387 3.37 -4.64 -0.93
N LYS A 388 3.26 -4.65 -2.27
CA LYS A 388 2.32 -5.53 -2.97
C LYS A 388 2.65 -6.98 -2.68
N ASP A 389 1.61 -7.78 -2.41
CA ASP A 389 1.68 -9.22 -2.13
C ASP A 389 2.55 -9.62 -0.91
N ARG A 390 2.89 -8.67 -0.03
CA ARG A 390 3.71 -8.90 1.16
C ARG A 390 3.11 -8.22 2.39
N LYS A 391 3.18 -8.90 3.54
CA LYS A 391 2.85 -8.30 4.84
C LYS A 391 4.01 -7.40 5.29
N THR A 392 3.70 -6.24 5.86
CA THR A 392 4.71 -5.26 6.31
C THR A 392 5.19 -5.56 7.73
N ASP A 393 6.48 -5.35 7.99
CA ASP A 393 6.99 -5.41 9.36
C ASP A 393 6.27 -4.34 10.19
N THR A 394 5.85 -4.74 11.38
CA THR A 394 4.94 -3.95 12.21
C THR A 394 5.54 -3.81 13.59
N ARG A 395 5.56 -2.57 14.09
CA ARG A 395 6.15 -2.22 15.37
C ARG A 395 5.10 -1.60 16.28
N LEU A 396 5.18 -1.94 17.57
CA LEU A 396 4.57 -1.15 18.62
C LEU A 396 5.51 0.02 18.92
N VAL A 397 4.99 1.24 18.91
CA VAL A 397 5.77 2.46 19.14
C VAL A 397 5.11 3.38 20.16
N TRP A 398 5.92 4.05 20.96
CA TRP A 398 5.54 5.23 21.72
C TRP A 398 5.65 6.46 20.82
N ARG A 399 4.54 7.17 20.60
CA ARG A 399 4.53 8.52 20.04
C ARG A 399 4.80 9.52 21.17
N VAL A 400 5.93 10.20 21.10
CA VAL A 400 6.37 11.23 22.05
C VAL A 400 6.40 12.57 21.32
N TRP A 401 5.41 13.40 21.59
CA TRP A 401 5.37 14.74 21.00
C TRP A 401 6.17 15.72 21.87
N LEU A 402 7.33 16.14 21.37
CA LEU A 402 8.13 17.19 22.00
C LEU A 402 8.07 18.47 21.19
N SER A 403 8.01 19.60 21.88
CA SER A 403 8.20 20.93 21.29
C SER A 403 9.20 21.71 22.12
N ASP A 404 10.20 22.24 21.44
CA ASP A 404 11.11 23.23 21.98
C ASP A 404 10.85 24.57 21.30
N PRO A 405 10.22 25.53 22.00
CA PRO A 405 10.04 26.87 21.48
C PRO A 405 11.35 27.61 21.23
N SER A 406 12.47 27.20 21.83
CA SER A 406 13.77 27.86 21.63
C SER A 406 14.48 27.46 20.34
N SER A 407 14.13 26.30 19.77
CA SER A 407 14.63 25.84 18.47
C SER A 407 13.53 25.78 17.41
N ASN A 408 12.37 26.40 17.70
CA ASN A 408 11.10 26.26 16.98
C ASN A 408 10.89 24.87 16.37
N THR A 409 11.16 23.83 17.16
CA THR A 409 11.07 22.45 16.72
C THR A 409 9.96 21.78 17.48
N SER A 410 8.99 21.23 16.78
CA SER A 410 7.94 20.45 17.42
C SER A 410 7.66 19.22 16.58
N ASN A 411 7.93 18.05 17.14
CA ASN A 411 7.94 16.78 16.43
C ASN A 411 7.30 15.67 17.27
N ASP A 412 6.63 14.75 16.59
CA ASP A 412 6.32 13.42 17.09
C ASP A 412 7.51 12.49 16.88
N TYR A 413 8.14 12.05 17.97
CA TYR A 413 9.16 11.02 17.96
C TYR A 413 8.54 9.65 18.23
N TYR A 414 8.78 8.68 17.36
CA TYR A 414 8.26 7.32 17.48
C TYR A 414 9.36 6.36 17.93
N VAL A 415 9.28 5.93 19.17
CA VAL A 415 10.26 5.04 19.80
C VAL A 415 9.68 3.63 19.90
N ASP A 416 10.38 2.63 19.39
CA ASP A 416 10.00 1.22 19.45
C ASP A 416 9.80 0.77 20.90
N ALA A 417 8.61 0.21 21.19
CA ALA A 417 8.18 -0.12 22.53
C ALA A 417 8.74 -1.45 23.06
N HIS A 418 9.50 -2.19 22.26
CA HIS A 418 10.16 -3.44 22.66
C HIS A 418 11.67 -3.27 22.87
N ASN A 419 12.36 -2.57 21.95
CA ASN A 419 13.81 -2.35 22.06
C ASN A 419 14.19 -0.94 22.53
N GLY A 420 13.30 0.05 22.41
CA GLY A 420 13.54 1.43 22.84
C GLY A 420 14.32 2.27 21.84
N HIS A 421 14.46 1.84 20.59
CA HIS A 421 15.17 2.59 19.54
C HIS A 421 14.22 3.65 18.93
N LEU A 422 14.73 4.85 18.66
CA LEU A 422 14.00 5.84 17.87
C LEU A 422 13.91 5.34 16.42
N ARG A 423 12.71 5.33 15.83
CA ARG A 423 12.47 4.77 14.50
C ARG A 423 11.93 5.78 13.49
N TRP A 424 11.09 6.72 13.94
CA TRP A 424 10.53 7.77 13.09
C TRP A 424 10.43 9.10 13.83
N SER A 425 10.40 10.20 13.08
CA SER A 425 10.10 11.55 13.56
C SER A 425 9.16 12.21 12.55
N ASP A 426 8.03 12.74 12.99
CA ASP A 426 7.08 13.49 12.14
C ASP A 426 6.93 14.91 12.71
N ASN A 427 7.06 15.96 11.88
CA ASN A 427 6.96 17.34 12.37
C ASN A 427 5.50 17.72 12.69
N LYS A 428 5.27 18.54 13.74
CA LYS A 428 3.95 18.87 14.30
C LYS A 428 3.92 20.26 14.91
N PHE A 429 2.91 21.09 14.63
CA PHE A 429 2.74 22.31 15.42
C PHE A 429 1.26 22.80 15.48
N GLU A 430 0.86 23.57 16.52
CA GLU A 430 -0.56 23.97 16.82
C GLU A 430 -0.80 25.37 17.50
N THR A 431 -1.96 26.03 17.16
CA THR A 431 -2.98 26.85 17.97
C THR A 431 -3.24 28.41 17.79
N GLY A 432 -4.55 28.85 17.85
CA GLY A 432 -5.31 30.10 18.37
C GLY A 432 -5.46 31.58 17.79
N ARG A 433 -6.50 32.02 17.05
CA ARG A 433 -6.68 33.26 16.23
C ARG A 433 -6.14 34.56 16.80
N ASP A 434 -4.95 34.89 16.33
CA ASP A 434 -4.24 36.16 16.43
C ASP A 434 -3.26 36.13 15.23
N ILE A 435 -3.20 37.18 14.41
CA ILE A 435 -2.16 37.24 13.36
C ILE A 435 -0.98 37.92 14.02
N LYS A 436 0.10 37.17 14.20
CA LYS A 436 1.34 37.69 14.72
C LYS A 436 2.39 37.65 13.63
N VAL A 437 2.99 38.80 13.34
CA VAL A 437 4.10 38.87 12.39
C VAL A 437 5.36 39.25 13.16
N LEU A 438 6.35 38.39 13.01
CA LEU A 438 7.67 38.47 13.58
C LEU A 438 8.65 38.83 12.46
N ASP A 439 9.60 39.69 12.77
CA ASP A 439 10.68 40.09 11.90
C ASP A 439 11.98 39.50 12.46
N ASP A 440 12.55 38.60 11.69
CA ASP A 440 13.74 37.84 12.08
C ASP A 440 15.02 38.65 11.86
N GLN A 441 14.93 39.83 11.24
CA GLN A 441 16.06 40.73 11.00
C GLN A 441 17.26 40.05 10.32
N HIS A 442 16.99 39.03 9.49
CA HIS A 442 18.00 38.18 8.85
C HIS A 442 18.88 37.41 9.83
N GLN A 443 18.41 37.15 11.06
CA GLN A 443 19.12 36.40 12.11
C GLN A 443 18.62 34.97 12.31
N GLY A 444 17.55 34.57 11.61
CA GLY A 444 17.11 33.17 11.53
C GLY A 444 18.05 32.33 10.67
N THR A 445 17.86 31.02 10.67
CA THR A 445 18.50 30.09 9.71
C THR A 445 17.42 29.40 8.89
N ASP A 446 17.76 28.80 7.75
CA ASP A 446 16.80 28.13 6.84
C ASP A 446 15.82 27.15 7.51
N SER A 447 16.12 26.68 8.74
CA SER A 447 15.26 25.75 9.50
C SER A 447 14.90 26.21 10.92
N GLU A 448 15.32 27.38 11.38
CA GLU A 448 15.11 27.83 12.77
C GLU A 448 14.78 29.33 12.87
N GLU A 449 13.81 29.67 13.73
CA GLU A 449 13.45 31.04 14.11
C GLU A 449 14.68 31.83 14.59
N ALA A 450 14.71 33.15 14.32
CA ALA A 450 15.73 34.02 14.88
C ALA A 450 15.76 33.94 16.43
N PRO A 451 16.92 34.01 17.10
CA PRO A 451 16.99 33.87 18.56
C PRO A 451 16.18 34.92 19.33
N ASN A 452 15.92 36.09 18.73
CA ASN A 452 15.14 37.18 19.32
C ASN A 452 14.42 37.98 18.22
N PRO A 453 13.37 37.44 17.59
CA PRO A 453 12.70 38.13 16.52
C PRO A 453 11.84 39.28 17.06
N GLU A 454 11.79 40.37 16.31
CA GLU A 454 11.01 41.54 16.71
C GLU A 454 9.55 41.35 16.34
N THR A 455 8.63 41.60 17.27
CA THR A 455 7.21 41.57 16.95
C THR A 455 6.80 42.85 16.24
N VAL A 456 6.39 42.74 14.97
CA VAL A 456 5.92 43.87 14.16
C VAL A 456 4.40 44.01 14.25
N TRP A 457 3.67 42.89 14.17
CA TRP A 457 2.21 42.85 14.30
C TRP A 457 1.76 41.87 15.38
N ALA A 458 0.79 42.27 16.20
CA ALA A 458 0.11 41.41 17.17
C ALA A 458 -1.27 41.97 17.54
N GLY A 459 -2.28 41.12 17.76
CA GLY A 459 -3.61 41.56 18.17
C GLY A 459 -4.33 42.41 17.11
N GLY A 460 -3.87 42.36 15.86
CA GLY A 460 -4.34 43.22 14.77
C GLY A 460 -3.84 44.66 14.82
N HIS A 461 -2.79 44.93 15.59
CA HIS A 461 -2.15 46.23 15.69
C HIS A 461 -0.68 46.13 15.32
N HIS A 462 -0.17 47.20 14.71
CA HIS A 462 1.25 47.40 14.51
C HIS A 462 1.89 47.75 15.87
N VAL A 463 2.83 46.93 16.34
CA VAL A 463 3.46 47.01 17.67
C VAL A 463 4.99 47.13 17.64
N GLY A 464 5.61 46.95 16.47
CA GLY A 464 7.07 47.03 16.26
C GLY A 464 7.50 48.17 15.32
N PRO A 465 8.65 48.04 14.62
CA PRO A 465 9.15 49.03 13.65
C PRO A 465 8.27 49.19 12.41
N ASN A 466 7.86 50.43 12.07
CA ASN A 466 6.89 50.74 11.02
C ASN A 466 7.44 50.66 9.57
N ASP A 467 8.67 50.21 9.36
CA ASP A 467 9.37 50.23 8.08
C ASP A 467 9.70 48.83 7.53
N VAL A 468 9.16 47.76 8.12
CA VAL A 468 9.34 46.38 7.65
C VAL A 468 8.23 46.02 6.65
N LEU A 469 8.40 46.44 5.40
CA LEU A 469 7.39 46.25 4.34
C LEU A 469 6.94 44.79 4.16
N ASP A 470 7.85 43.82 4.28
CA ASP A 470 7.48 42.41 4.16
C ASP A 470 6.62 41.94 5.34
N ALA A 471 6.78 42.54 6.53
CA ALA A 471 5.92 42.25 7.68
C ALA A 471 4.49 42.76 7.45
N ASP A 472 4.34 43.96 6.89
CA ASP A 472 3.03 44.52 6.53
C ASP A 472 2.33 43.67 5.47
N LYS A 473 3.05 43.28 4.41
CA LYS A 473 2.53 42.36 3.39
C LYS A 473 2.13 41.03 4.01
N ALA A 474 2.94 40.48 4.92
CA ALA A 474 2.68 39.18 5.53
C ALA A 474 1.41 39.24 6.38
N TYR A 475 1.24 40.32 7.15
CA TYR A 475 0.02 40.58 7.91
C TYR A 475 -1.21 40.66 6.99
N ASP A 476 -1.14 41.50 5.95
CA ASP A 476 -2.25 41.73 5.02
C ASP A 476 -2.65 40.46 4.25
N TRP A 477 -1.68 39.75 3.67
CA TRP A 477 -1.96 38.56 2.88
C TRP A 477 -2.36 37.36 3.73
N THR A 478 -1.83 37.23 4.95
CA THR A 478 -2.33 36.27 5.94
C THR A 478 -3.80 36.54 6.27
N GLY A 479 -4.14 37.82 6.52
CA GLY A 479 -5.52 38.25 6.76
C GLY A 479 -6.43 38.00 5.58
N ALA A 480 -5.93 38.17 4.36
CA ALA A 480 -6.65 37.90 3.12
C ALA A 480 -6.92 36.39 2.93
N THR A 481 -5.95 35.53 3.21
CA THR A 481 -6.12 34.07 3.18
C THR A 481 -7.13 33.61 4.22
N TYR A 482 -7.00 34.08 5.46
CA TYR A 482 -7.97 33.81 6.51
C TYR A 482 -9.39 34.23 6.07
N THR A 483 -9.51 35.42 5.48
CA THR A 483 -10.77 35.97 4.98
C THR A 483 -11.35 35.15 3.83
N TYR A 484 -10.52 34.67 2.90
CA TYR A 484 -10.93 33.78 1.82
C TYR A 484 -11.58 32.50 2.37
N TYR A 485 -10.91 31.79 3.26
CA TYR A 485 -11.44 30.55 3.84
C TYR A 485 -12.71 30.77 4.66
N ARG A 486 -12.80 31.89 5.38
CA ARG A 486 -14.02 32.29 6.10
C ARG A 486 -15.16 32.62 5.14
N ASP A 487 -14.93 33.44 4.13
CA ASP A 487 -16.01 33.96 3.29
C ASP A 487 -16.49 32.92 2.28
N LYS A 488 -15.58 32.14 1.70
CA LYS A 488 -15.91 31.10 0.72
C LYS A 488 -16.39 29.80 1.36
N PHE A 489 -15.77 29.42 2.48
CA PHE A 489 -15.97 28.11 3.08
C PHE A 489 -16.44 28.16 4.52
N GLY A 490 -16.68 29.33 5.12
CA GLY A 490 -17.08 29.48 6.52
C GLY A 490 -16.14 28.77 7.49
N ARG A 491 -14.87 28.61 7.11
CA ARG A 491 -13.83 27.98 7.92
C ARG A 491 -13.14 29.05 8.76
N ASP A 492 -13.07 28.85 10.07
CA ASP A 492 -12.38 29.75 10.99
C ASP A 492 -10.88 29.42 11.02
N GLY A 493 -10.07 30.09 10.19
CA GLY A 493 -8.62 29.86 10.13
C GLY A 493 -8.20 28.51 9.55
N ILE A 494 -6.92 28.18 9.69
CA ILE A 494 -6.36 26.97 9.06
C ILE A 494 -6.76 25.68 9.76
N ASP A 495 -7.12 25.70 11.05
CA ASP A 495 -7.59 24.55 11.83
C ASP A 495 -9.14 24.44 11.89
N GLY A 496 -9.85 25.44 11.38
CA GLY A 496 -11.31 25.55 11.45
C GLY A 496 -11.85 25.96 12.82
N LYS A 497 -10.98 26.33 13.77
CA LYS A 497 -11.32 26.74 15.15
C LYS A 497 -10.73 28.10 15.50
N GLY A 498 -10.19 28.80 14.51
CA GLY A 498 -9.45 30.04 14.64
C GLY A 498 -8.11 29.77 15.26
N MET A 499 -7.11 29.38 14.47
CA MET A 499 -5.71 29.22 14.90
C MET A 499 -4.92 30.54 14.88
N THR A 500 -3.90 30.75 15.74
CA THR A 500 -2.96 31.88 15.68
C THR A 500 -2.23 31.61 14.40
N ILE A 501 -2.09 32.63 13.57
CA ILE A 501 -1.24 32.50 12.41
C ILE A 501 0.00 33.32 12.72
N LEU A 502 1.12 32.61 12.85
CA LEU A 502 2.43 33.19 13.05
C LEU A 502 3.14 33.29 11.69
N SER A 503 3.74 34.43 11.41
CA SER A 503 4.52 34.65 10.19
C SER A 503 5.86 35.28 10.56
N HIS A 504 6.95 34.69 10.11
CA HIS A 504 8.30 35.22 10.18
C HIS A 504 8.66 35.83 8.83
N VAL A 505 9.17 37.06 8.83
CA VAL A 505 9.64 37.75 7.63
C VAL A 505 11.10 38.14 7.76
N ARG A 506 11.77 38.38 6.63
CA ARG A 506 13.23 38.59 6.56
C ARG A 506 13.96 37.45 7.27
N HIS A 507 13.45 36.24 7.02
CA HIS A 507 13.96 35.01 7.61
C HIS A 507 15.21 34.56 6.87
N ALA A 508 16.27 34.27 7.63
CA ALA A 508 17.62 33.99 7.13
C ALA A 508 18.22 35.09 6.23
N VAL A 509 19.52 35.03 5.96
CA VAL A 509 20.23 36.01 5.09
C VAL A 509 20.16 35.52 3.65
N ASP A 510 19.74 36.39 2.72
CA ASP A 510 19.67 36.10 1.28
C ASP A 510 18.85 34.85 0.92
N TRP A 511 17.96 34.42 1.81
CA TRP A 511 17.10 33.27 1.59
C TRP A 511 15.96 33.66 0.66
N VAL A 512 15.94 33.10 -0.55
CA VAL A 512 14.89 33.33 -1.56
C VAL A 512 13.95 32.14 -1.56
N ASN A 513 13.22 31.98 -0.46
CA ASN A 513 12.22 30.92 -0.33
C ASN A 513 11.12 31.30 0.68
N ALA A 514 10.04 30.52 0.69
CA ALA A 514 9.03 30.55 1.73
C ALA A 514 8.67 29.13 2.14
N GLY A 515 8.12 28.95 3.34
CA GLY A 515 7.70 27.64 3.79
C GLY A 515 6.75 27.68 4.98
N TRP A 516 5.80 26.75 4.99
CA TRP A 516 5.04 26.38 6.18
C TRP A 516 5.87 25.44 7.06
N GLY A 517 6.39 25.98 8.17
CA GLY A 517 7.14 25.20 9.15
C GLY A 517 6.26 24.17 9.87
N GLY A 518 4.95 24.42 9.94
CA GLY A 518 3.95 23.57 10.58
C GLY A 518 3.18 24.27 11.72
N ASP A 519 3.74 25.35 12.26
CA ASP A 519 3.12 26.36 13.16
C ASP A 519 3.08 27.74 12.55
N ALA A 520 4.14 28.08 11.83
CA ALA A 520 4.38 29.40 11.30
C ALA A 520 4.74 29.34 9.82
N MET A 521 4.51 30.46 9.14
CA MET A 521 5.09 30.71 7.84
C MET A 521 6.45 31.38 8.00
N TYR A 522 7.39 31.01 7.16
CA TYR A 522 8.69 31.64 7.05
C TYR A 522 8.83 32.26 5.68
N PHE A 523 9.14 33.54 5.63
CA PHE A 523 9.37 34.27 4.39
C PHE A 523 10.78 34.84 4.39
N GLY A 524 11.55 34.37 3.43
CA GLY A 524 12.79 35.02 3.03
C GLY A 524 12.54 36.34 2.30
N ASP A 525 13.62 36.94 1.79
CA ASP A 525 13.60 38.30 1.27
C ASP A 525 12.69 38.44 0.05
N ASN A 526 11.71 39.35 0.13
CA ASN A 526 10.76 39.66 -0.93
C ASN A 526 9.97 38.44 -1.45
N MET A 527 9.74 37.44 -0.60
CA MET A 527 8.94 36.25 -0.94
C MET A 527 7.44 36.42 -0.61
N VAL A 528 7.07 37.48 0.11
CA VAL A 528 5.71 37.71 0.57
C VAL A 528 4.79 38.22 -0.56
N THR A 529 4.19 37.29 -1.31
CA THR A 529 3.16 37.56 -2.32
C THR A 529 1.83 36.91 -1.94
N PRO A 530 0.68 37.36 -2.47
CA PRO A 530 -0.63 36.80 -2.10
C PRO A 530 -0.79 35.31 -2.43
N ASP A 531 -0.24 34.85 -3.55
CA ASP A 531 -0.29 33.46 -3.97
C ASP A 531 0.65 32.58 -3.15
N VAL A 532 1.89 33.01 -2.89
CA VAL A 532 2.84 32.30 -2.01
C VAL A 532 2.30 32.25 -0.57
N THR A 533 1.84 33.37 -0.02
CA THR A 533 1.25 33.40 1.34
C THR A 533 -0.01 32.52 1.43
N GLY A 534 -0.84 32.51 0.39
CA GLY A 534 -2.00 31.63 0.32
C GLY A 534 -1.60 30.15 0.21
N HIS A 535 -0.55 29.84 -0.55
CA HIS A 535 0.03 28.49 -0.69
C HIS A 535 0.53 27.99 0.67
N GLU A 536 1.38 28.75 1.37
CA GLU A 536 1.92 28.33 2.66
C GLU A 536 0.82 28.08 3.69
N LEU A 537 -0.18 28.96 3.80
CA LEU A 537 -1.30 28.74 4.72
C LEU A 537 -2.19 27.56 4.35
N THR A 538 -2.22 27.20 3.07
CA THR A 538 -3.00 26.05 2.62
C THR A 538 -2.38 24.74 3.10
N HIS A 539 -1.06 24.64 3.26
CA HIS A 539 -0.46 23.47 3.92
C HIS A 539 -1.03 23.26 5.33
N GLY A 540 -1.24 24.34 6.09
CA GLY A 540 -1.94 24.29 7.37
C GLY A 540 -3.38 23.77 7.22
N VAL A 541 -4.13 24.21 6.21
CA VAL A 541 -5.48 23.67 5.94
C VAL A 541 -5.44 22.18 5.63
N ILE A 542 -4.46 21.72 4.85
CA ILE A 542 -4.26 20.31 4.51
C ILE A 542 -3.96 19.50 5.77
N GLN A 543 -3.04 19.97 6.62
CA GLN A 543 -2.68 19.36 7.91
C GLN A 543 -3.90 19.11 8.82
N TYR A 544 -4.81 20.08 8.92
CA TYR A 544 -6.01 19.98 9.75
C TYR A 544 -7.23 19.37 9.03
N THR A 545 -7.05 18.78 7.85
CA THR A 545 -8.13 18.14 7.08
C THR A 545 -7.73 16.74 6.59
N ALA A 546 -7.26 16.62 5.35
CA ALA A 546 -6.83 15.36 4.76
C ALA A 546 -5.54 14.82 5.39
N ASN A 547 -4.68 15.72 5.88
CA ASN A 547 -3.35 15.45 6.40
C ASN A 547 -2.53 14.58 5.41
N LEU A 548 -2.50 15.00 4.14
CA LEU A 548 -1.77 14.31 3.07
C LEU A 548 -0.29 14.17 3.45
N ASP A 549 0.20 12.94 3.44
CA ASP A 549 1.61 12.65 3.73
C ASP A 549 2.49 13.44 2.75
N TYR A 550 3.49 14.18 3.24
CA TYR A 550 4.34 15.02 2.40
C TYR A 550 5.45 14.20 1.71
N LEU A 551 5.00 13.26 0.88
CA LEU A 551 5.86 12.31 0.17
C LEU A 551 5.16 11.77 -1.09
N GLY A 552 5.88 11.68 -2.21
CA GLY A 552 5.41 11.02 -3.43
C GLY A 552 4.10 11.60 -3.97
N SER A 553 3.16 10.76 -4.45
CA SER A 553 1.87 11.26 -4.95
C SER A 553 1.00 11.97 -3.91
N PRO A 554 0.88 11.50 -2.64
CA PRO A 554 0.22 12.27 -1.59
C PRO A 554 0.85 13.65 -1.36
N GLY A 555 2.19 13.73 -1.38
CA GLY A 555 2.91 15.00 -1.24
C GLY A 555 2.73 15.92 -2.45
N ALA A 556 2.74 15.37 -3.67
CA ALA A 556 2.45 16.13 -4.89
C ALA A 556 1.01 16.66 -4.92
N LEU A 557 0.05 15.94 -4.32
CA LEU A 557 -1.28 16.47 -4.09
C LEU A 557 -1.29 17.57 -3.03
N ASN A 558 -0.51 17.43 -1.95
CA ASN A 558 -0.35 18.44 -0.92
C ASN A 558 0.10 19.77 -1.55
N GLU A 559 1.19 19.73 -2.32
CA GLU A 559 1.70 20.85 -3.12
C GLU A 559 0.67 21.42 -4.11
N SER A 560 -0.01 20.55 -4.86
CA SER A 560 -0.98 21.02 -5.85
C SER A 560 -2.18 21.70 -5.21
N TYR A 561 -2.71 21.19 -4.10
CA TYR A 561 -3.79 21.87 -3.38
C TYR A 561 -3.32 23.21 -2.80
N ALA A 562 -2.07 23.30 -2.34
CA ALA A 562 -1.47 24.57 -1.91
C ALA A 562 -1.38 25.59 -3.05
N ASP A 563 -0.93 25.19 -4.24
CA ASP A 563 -0.94 26.05 -5.44
C ASP A 563 -2.36 26.49 -5.84
N ILE A 564 -3.31 25.55 -5.87
CA ILE A 564 -4.71 25.80 -6.20
C ILE A 564 -5.29 26.89 -5.29
N PHE A 565 -5.21 26.71 -3.98
CA PHE A 565 -5.81 27.66 -3.05
C PHE A 565 -4.98 28.92 -2.87
N GLY A 566 -3.65 28.87 -3.00
CA GLY A 566 -2.82 30.07 -3.11
C GLY A 566 -3.28 30.97 -4.25
N LYS A 567 -3.51 30.38 -5.43
CA LYS A 567 -4.04 31.10 -6.59
C LYS A 567 -5.47 31.62 -6.36
N MET A 568 -6.34 30.86 -5.70
CA MET A 568 -7.71 31.31 -5.40
C MET A 568 -7.76 32.39 -4.30
N VAL A 569 -6.85 32.35 -3.33
CA VAL A 569 -6.65 33.43 -2.34
C VAL A 569 -6.24 34.71 -3.06
N GLN A 570 -5.25 34.64 -3.96
CA GLN A 570 -4.84 35.80 -4.75
C GLN A 570 -6.01 36.35 -5.57
N ARG A 571 -6.80 35.48 -6.23
CA ARG A 571 -8.02 35.85 -6.96
C ARG A 571 -9.00 36.62 -6.07
N HIS A 572 -9.28 36.09 -4.89
CA HIS A 572 -10.23 36.67 -3.96
C HIS A 572 -9.75 38.01 -3.40
N ALA A 573 -8.49 38.06 -2.97
CA ALA A 573 -7.91 39.24 -2.33
C ALA A 573 -7.73 40.41 -3.29
N THR A 574 -7.40 40.13 -4.56
CA THR A 574 -7.13 41.17 -5.56
C THR A 574 -8.36 41.52 -6.42
N GLY A 575 -9.38 40.66 -6.43
CA GLY A 575 -10.53 40.77 -7.34
C GLY A 575 -10.18 40.56 -8.81
N LYS A 576 -8.96 40.11 -9.13
CA LYS A 576 -8.51 39.82 -10.50
C LYS A 576 -8.88 38.40 -10.88
N VAL A 577 -9.42 38.23 -12.09
CA VAL A 577 -9.77 36.93 -12.65
C VAL A 577 -8.49 36.15 -12.97
N VAL A 578 -8.45 34.86 -12.62
CA VAL A 578 -7.26 33.99 -12.79
C VAL A 578 -7.19 33.40 -14.20
N THR A 579 -8.28 33.48 -14.99
CA THR A 579 -8.41 32.83 -16.31
C THR A 579 -7.21 32.99 -17.26
N THR A 580 -6.41 34.05 -17.14
CA THR A 580 -5.22 34.28 -17.98
C THR A 580 -3.88 34.04 -17.29
N ASP A 581 -3.80 34.00 -15.95
CA ASP A 581 -2.54 33.90 -15.21
C ASP A 581 -2.60 32.81 -14.13
N TRP A 582 -2.00 31.68 -14.46
CA TRP A 582 -1.90 30.48 -13.62
C TRP A 582 -0.47 30.28 -13.08
N THR A 583 0.34 31.33 -13.05
CA THR A 583 1.74 31.26 -12.58
C THR A 583 1.83 31.36 -11.06
N ILE A 584 2.74 30.65 -10.41
CA ILE A 584 2.97 30.75 -8.96
C ILE A 584 4.27 31.49 -8.70
N GLY A 585 4.26 32.43 -7.75
CA GLY A 585 5.44 33.20 -7.33
C GLY A 585 5.66 34.50 -8.09
N ALA A 586 4.80 34.84 -9.06
CA ALA A 586 4.93 36.06 -9.85
C ALA A 586 4.95 37.31 -8.95
N GLY A 587 6.05 38.06 -9.02
CA GLY A 587 6.27 39.26 -8.18
C GLY A 587 7.02 39.00 -6.87
N SER A 588 7.41 37.75 -6.59
CA SER A 588 8.38 37.41 -5.55
C SER A 588 9.83 37.55 -6.08
N ALA A 589 10.81 37.49 -5.18
CA ALA A 589 12.22 37.42 -5.56
C ALA A 589 12.58 36.17 -6.38
N ALA A 590 11.85 35.06 -6.19
CA ALA A 590 12.04 33.83 -6.97
C ALA A 590 11.49 33.93 -8.41
N GLY A 591 10.68 34.96 -8.71
CA GLY A 591 9.98 35.07 -9.99
C GLY A 591 8.90 33.99 -10.16
N VAL A 592 8.58 33.63 -11.40
CA VAL A 592 7.63 32.55 -11.67
C VAL A 592 8.32 31.20 -11.44
N ILE A 593 7.87 30.48 -10.42
CA ILE A 593 8.44 29.19 -10.02
C ILE A 593 7.68 28.04 -10.69
N ARG A 594 6.37 28.19 -10.91
CA ARG A 594 5.50 27.18 -11.53
C ARG A 594 4.47 27.83 -12.45
N ASN A 595 3.97 27.08 -13.41
CA ASN A 595 2.84 27.47 -14.25
C ASN A 595 1.80 26.34 -14.29
N MET A 596 0.69 26.50 -13.57
CA MET A 596 -0.32 25.44 -13.48
C MET A 596 -1.00 25.15 -14.83
N ALA A 597 -1.01 26.12 -15.75
CA ALA A 597 -1.61 25.97 -17.08
C ALA A 597 -0.63 25.44 -18.14
N ASP A 598 0.67 25.48 -17.88
CA ASP A 598 1.70 24.90 -18.74
C ASP A 598 2.87 24.44 -17.84
N PRO A 599 2.72 23.33 -17.10
CA PRO A 599 3.73 22.87 -16.14
C PRO A 599 5.09 22.61 -16.79
N ASN A 600 5.10 22.15 -18.04
CA ASN A 600 6.34 21.94 -18.79
C ASN A 600 7.02 23.27 -19.18
N ASN A 601 6.30 24.40 -19.18
CA ASN A 601 6.81 25.72 -19.54
C ASN A 601 7.48 25.76 -20.93
N GLY A 602 6.91 25.02 -21.89
CA GLY A 602 7.47 24.84 -23.23
C GLY A 602 8.87 24.21 -23.27
N ASN A 603 9.26 23.48 -22.23
CA ASN A 603 10.51 22.72 -22.09
C ASN A 603 10.20 21.21 -22.06
N ASP A 604 11.15 20.37 -22.46
CA ASP A 604 11.07 18.91 -22.37
C ASP A 604 11.92 18.35 -21.20
N GLY A 605 12.35 19.24 -20.30
CA GLY A 605 13.21 18.93 -19.16
C GLY A 605 14.71 19.11 -19.44
N ASN A 606 15.11 19.43 -20.68
CA ASN A 606 16.52 19.54 -21.05
C ASN A 606 17.13 20.96 -20.92
N ASP A 607 16.31 21.96 -20.61
CA ASP A 607 16.74 23.35 -20.38
C ASP A 607 16.64 23.72 -18.90
N GLU A 608 17.76 23.68 -18.18
CA GLU A 608 17.84 24.03 -16.74
C GLU A 608 17.48 25.50 -16.45
N THR A 609 17.41 26.37 -17.46
CA THR A 609 17.03 27.78 -17.28
C THR A 609 15.52 27.99 -17.27
N LYS A 610 14.74 26.94 -17.54
CA LYS A 610 13.27 26.97 -17.51
C LYS A 610 12.76 25.93 -16.52
N PHE A 611 12.06 26.41 -15.49
CA PHE A 611 11.33 25.54 -14.57
C PHE A 611 10.39 24.61 -15.35
N TRP A 612 10.60 23.30 -15.22
CA TRP A 612 9.85 22.25 -15.88
C TRP A 612 9.22 21.34 -14.83
N GLN A 613 7.95 21.01 -15.03
CA GLN A 613 7.20 20.04 -14.25
C GLN A 613 6.42 19.12 -15.19
N PRO A 614 6.18 17.85 -14.83
CA PRO A 614 5.25 16.96 -15.55
C PRO A 614 3.84 17.56 -15.65
N ASP A 615 3.23 17.52 -16.84
CA ASP A 615 1.82 17.90 -17.02
C ASP A 615 0.89 16.69 -17.22
N HIS A 616 1.48 15.50 -17.44
CA HIS A 616 0.80 14.24 -17.69
C HIS A 616 1.46 13.07 -16.94
N MET A 617 0.69 12.02 -16.59
CA MET A 617 1.19 10.82 -15.90
C MET A 617 2.30 10.06 -16.64
N ASP A 618 2.39 10.21 -17.97
CA ASP A 618 3.46 9.61 -18.77
C ASP A 618 4.84 10.27 -18.51
N GLU A 619 4.85 11.46 -17.93
CA GLU A 619 6.03 12.26 -17.59
C GLU A 619 6.38 12.18 -16.09
N TYR A 620 5.69 11.34 -15.32
CA TYR A 620 5.85 11.26 -13.87
C TYR A 620 7.33 11.05 -13.48
N VAL A 621 7.83 11.93 -12.62
CA VAL A 621 9.22 11.91 -12.16
C VAL A 621 9.34 10.96 -10.97
N TYR A 622 10.07 9.87 -11.19
CA TYR A 622 10.45 8.93 -10.14
C TYR A 622 11.76 9.38 -9.51
N THR A 623 11.68 10.06 -8.38
CA THR A 623 12.83 10.54 -7.59
C THR A 623 12.61 10.25 -6.11
N CYS A 624 13.62 10.45 -5.28
CA CYS A 624 13.41 10.56 -3.85
C CYS A 624 13.98 11.82 -3.19
N MET A 625 14.57 12.74 -3.97
CA MET A 625 14.66 14.12 -3.48
C MET A 625 13.34 14.81 -3.70
N ASP A 626 13.27 16.04 -3.17
CA ASP A 626 12.02 16.78 -3.17
C ASP A 626 10.88 15.92 -2.59
N ASN A 627 11.17 15.19 -1.50
CA ASN A 627 10.26 14.25 -0.87
C ASN A 627 9.58 13.24 -1.83
N GLY A 628 10.29 12.77 -2.86
CA GLY A 628 9.68 11.93 -3.89
C GLY A 628 9.04 12.73 -5.02
N GLY A 629 9.60 13.89 -5.33
CA GLY A 629 9.19 14.78 -6.41
C GLY A 629 7.85 15.45 -6.15
N VAL A 630 7.59 15.91 -4.92
CA VAL A 630 6.32 16.55 -4.55
C VAL A 630 6.09 17.84 -5.32
N HIS A 631 7.11 18.70 -5.42
CA HIS A 631 7.05 19.93 -6.20
C HIS A 631 7.19 19.65 -7.69
N TYR A 632 7.83 18.57 -8.14
CA TYR A 632 7.82 18.21 -9.56
C TYR A 632 6.43 17.73 -9.98
N ASN A 633 5.98 16.62 -9.40
CA ASN A 633 4.79 15.90 -9.83
C ASN A 633 3.47 16.64 -9.51
N SER A 634 3.49 17.72 -8.72
CA SER A 634 2.32 18.58 -8.49
C SER A 634 1.77 19.21 -9.78
N GLY A 635 2.62 19.37 -10.81
CA GLY A 635 2.23 19.86 -12.13
C GLY A 635 1.06 19.10 -12.77
N ILE A 636 0.98 17.78 -12.56
CA ILE A 636 -0.09 16.92 -13.09
C ILE A 636 -1.45 17.29 -12.50
N ALA A 637 -1.51 17.44 -11.18
CA ALA A 637 -2.75 17.79 -10.48
C ALA A 637 -3.11 19.28 -10.67
N ASN A 638 -2.11 20.16 -10.76
CA ASN A 638 -2.28 21.57 -11.11
C ASN A 638 -2.93 21.72 -12.48
N ARG A 639 -2.41 20.99 -13.49
CA ARG A 639 -2.95 20.97 -14.85
C ARG A 639 -4.40 20.48 -14.88
N ALA A 640 -4.71 19.42 -14.13
CA ALA A 640 -6.08 18.93 -14.00
C ALA A 640 -7.01 20.01 -13.41
N TYR A 641 -6.60 20.71 -12.36
CA TYR A 641 -7.42 21.79 -11.79
C TYR A 641 -7.67 22.92 -12.80
N VAL A 642 -6.64 23.35 -13.55
CA VAL A 642 -6.79 24.40 -14.57
C VAL A 642 -7.79 24.00 -15.64
N ILE A 643 -7.69 22.76 -16.16
CA ILE A 643 -8.62 22.24 -17.18
C ILE A 643 -10.06 22.25 -16.64
N MET A 644 -10.26 21.83 -15.39
CA MET A 644 -11.57 21.88 -14.75
C MET A 644 -12.07 23.33 -14.60
N ALA A 645 -11.25 24.22 -14.05
CA ALA A 645 -11.61 25.63 -13.84
C ALA A 645 -11.94 26.36 -15.15
N GLN A 646 -11.21 26.09 -16.23
CA GLN A 646 -11.51 26.64 -17.56
C GLN A 646 -12.85 26.15 -18.12
N ALA A 647 -13.27 24.93 -17.78
CA ALA A 647 -14.52 24.36 -18.26
C ALA A 647 -15.75 24.87 -17.49
N ILE A 648 -15.64 25.11 -16.17
CA ILE A 648 -16.80 25.38 -15.29
C ILE A 648 -16.70 26.68 -14.48
N GLY A 649 -15.62 27.44 -14.65
CA GLY A 649 -15.31 28.63 -13.88
C GLY A 649 -14.67 28.30 -12.53
N GLU A 650 -13.83 29.22 -12.04
CA GLU A 650 -13.04 29.04 -10.83
C GLU A 650 -13.91 28.92 -9.57
N ASP A 651 -15.06 29.60 -9.49
CA ASP A 651 -15.95 29.52 -8.32
C ASP A 651 -16.55 28.12 -8.11
N ARG A 652 -16.83 27.39 -9.18
CA ARG A 652 -17.31 26.00 -9.07
C ARG A 652 -16.15 25.05 -8.84
N ALA A 653 -15.04 25.26 -9.55
CA ALA A 653 -13.83 24.45 -9.39
C ALA A 653 -13.27 24.50 -7.96
N GLU A 654 -13.21 25.69 -7.33
CA GLU A 654 -12.70 25.84 -5.95
C GLU A 654 -13.60 25.13 -4.93
N GLN A 655 -14.92 25.14 -5.13
CA GLN A 655 -15.87 24.41 -4.27
C GLN A 655 -15.66 22.89 -4.37
N ILE A 656 -15.47 22.38 -5.58
CA ILE A 656 -15.21 20.96 -5.84
C ILE A 656 -13.88 20.55 -5.22
N ALA A 657 -12.81 21.31 -5.47
CA ALA A 657 -11.48 21.04 -4.92
C ALA A 657 -11.49 21.05 -3.40
N PHE A 658 -12.15 22.04 -2.78
CA PHE A 658 -12.20 22.15 -1.32
C PHE A 658 -13.00 21.02 -0.69
N ARG A 659 -14.14 20.62 -1.29
CA ARG A 659 -14.89 19.46 -0.81
C ARG A 659 -14.10 18.16 -0.99
N ALA A 660 -13.41 17.98 -2.11
CA ALA A 660 -12.55 16.81 -2.32
C ALA A 660 -11.50 16.71 -1.20
N LEU A 661 -10.74 17.79 -0.97
CA LEU A 661 -9.70 17.87 0.06
C LEU A 661 -10.25 17.62 1.46
N THR A 662 -11.30 18.32 1.85
CA THR A 662 -11.77 18.33 3.26
C THR A 662 -12.71 17.19 3.63
N THR A 663 -13.34 16.56 2.64
CA THR A 663 -14.33 15.50 2.87
C THR A 663 -13.79 14.12 2.52
N TYR A 664 -13.10 13.97 1.38
CA TYR A 664 -12.86 12.64 0.80
C TYR A 664 -11.41 12.17 0.88
N LEU A 665 -10.43 13.08 0.83
CA LEU A 665 -9.04 12.70 0.89
C LEU A 665 -8.63 12.24 2.30
N VAL A 666 -7.68 11.32 2.33
CA VAL A 666 -7.06 10.74 3.53
C VAL A 666 -5.53 10.82 3.39
N PRO A 667 -4.73 10.61 4.45
CA PRO A 667 -3.30 10.88 4.41
C PRO A 667 -2.53 10.23 3.25
N THR A 668 -2.94 9.03 2.85
CA THR A 668 -2.29 8.24 1.79
C THR A 668 -2.94 8.39 0.41
N SER A 669 -3.87 9.33 0.22
CA SER A 669 -4.53 9.53 -1.07
C SER A 669 -3.52 9.86 -2.19
N ALA A 670 -3.53 9.08 -3.26
CA ALA A 670 -2.77 9.30 -4.49
C ALA A 670 -3.66 9.88 -5.61
N PHE A 671 -3.08 10.24 -6.76
CA PHE A 671 -3.77 10.92 -7.87
C PHE A 671 -5.07 10.24 -8.30
N PHE A 672 -5.10 8.91 -8.42
CA PHE A 672 -6.32 8.21 -8.81
C PHE A 672 -7.45 8.38 -7.79
N SER A 673 -7.13 8.30 -6.49
CA SER A 673 -8.12 8.55 -5.43
C SER A 673 -8.56 10.01 -5.38
N ALA A 674 -7.66 10.96 -5.66
CA ALA A 674 -8.00 12.37 -5.78
C ALA A 674 -8.91 12.66 -6.98
N ALA A 675 -8.70 11.98 -8.10
CA ALA A 675 -9.58 12.07 -9.26
C ALA A 675 -11.00 11.60 -8.92
N GLN A 676 -11.14 10.46 -8.26
CA GLN A 676 -12.44 9.95 -7.81
C GLN A 676 -13.09 10.85 -6.75
N ALA A 677 -12.30 11.39 -5.80
CA ALA A 677 -12.76 12.34 -4.80
C ALA A 677 -13.29 13.64 -5.43
N THR A 678 -12.62 14.13 -6.47
CA THR A 678 -13.04 15.32 -7.24
C THR A 678 -14.38 15.08 -7.93
N VAL A 679 -14.55 13.92 -8.56
CA VAL A 679 -15.84 13.54 -9.19
C VAL A 679 -16.95 13.39 -8.15
N LEU A 680 -16.66 12.78 -6.99
CA LEU A 680 -17.64 12.67 -5.89
C LEU A 680 -18.05 14.04 -5.35
N ALA A 681 -17.08 14.93 -5.12
CA ALA A 681 -17.34 16.30 -4.69
C ALA A 681 -18.22 17.06 -5.69
N ALA A 682 -17.96 16.93 -7.00
CA ALA A 682 -18.79 17.54 -8.03
C ALA A 682 -20.23 16.98 -8.04
N ARG A 683 -20.38 15.66 -7.88
CA ARG A 683 -21.70 15.00 -7.80
C ARG A 683 -22.50 15.47 -6.60
N ASP A 684 -21.85 15.67 -5.45
CA ASP A 684 -22.53 16.14 -4.24
C ASP A 684 -23.00 17.59 -4.37
N LEU A 685 -22.17 18.45 -4.96
CA LEU A 685 -22.44 19.89 -5.04
C LEU A 685 -23.41 20.24 -6.17
N TYR A 686 -23.35 19.52 -7.30
CA TYR A 686 -24.07 19.90 -8.52
C TYR A 686 -24.96 18.79 -9.07
N GLY A 687 -24.81 17.55 -8.60
CA GLY A 687 -25.57 16.40 -9.08
C GLY A 687 -24.84 15.60 -10.15
N GLN A 688 -25.40 14.43 -10.46
CA GLN A 688 -24.85 13.55 -11.50
C GLN A 688 -25.19 14.07 -12.91
N ASN A 689 -24.31 13.80 -13.87
CA ASN A 689 -24.48 14.17 -15.28
C ASN A 689 -24.59 15.67 -15.55
N THR A 690 -23.99 16.50 -14.71
CA THR A 690 -23.87 17.95 -14.94
C THR A 690 -22.54 18.31 -15.61
N PRO A 691 -22.41 19.52 -16.20
CA PRO A 691 -21.14 20.00 -16.72
C PRO A 691 -20.01 19.96 -15.70
N GLU A 692 -20.28 20.20 -14.42
CA GLU A 692 -19.31 20.15 -13.33
C GLU A 692 -18.76 18.75 -13.09
N THR A 693 -19.65 17.75 -13.02
CA THR A 693 -19.23 16.35 -12.88
C THR A 693 -18.45 15.88 -14.10
N LEU A 694 -18.86 16.29 -15.30
CA LEU A 694 -18.15 15.95 -16.54
C LEU A 694 -16.78 16.61 -16.60
N ALA A 695 -16.67 17.89 -16.24
CA ALA A 695 -15.41 18.62 -16.21
C ALA A 695 -14.43 18.01 -15.19
N ALA A 696 -14.92 17.65 -14.00
CA ALA A 696 -14.13 16.94 -13.00
C ALA A 696 -13.57 15.60 -13.53
N GLN A 697 -14.36 14.85 -14.30
CA GLN A 697 -13.88 13.60 -14.90
C GLN A 697 -12.89 13.85 -16.04
N GLN A 698 -13.21 14.78 -16.94
CA GLN A 698 -12.43 15.06 -18.15
C GLN A 698 -11.06 15.68 -17.82
N SER A 699 -10.96 16.48 -16.77
CA SER A 699 -9.68 17.08 -16.38
C SER A 699 -8.65 16.03 -15.96
N TRP A 700 -9.04 15.11 -15.08
CA TRP A 700 -8.17 14.02 -14.64
C TRP A 700 -7.90 12.99 -15.74
N GLN A 701 -8.82 12.82 -16.69
CA GLN A 701 -8.60 12.00 -17.89
C GLN A 701 -7.55 12.62 -18.81
N GLN A 702 -7.57 13.94 -19.01
CA GLN A 702 -6.65 14.63 -19.90
C GLN A 702 -5.20 14.61 -19.42
N VAL A 703 -4.96 14.53 -18.11
CA VAL A 703 -3.62 14.39 -17.52
C VAL A 703 -3.19 12.93 -17.30
N GLY A 704 -3.95 11.97 -17.85
CA GLY A 704 -3.58 10.55 -17.85
C GLY A 704 -3.87 9.79 -16.55
N VAL A 705 -4.60 10.38 -15.60
CA VAL A 705 -4.94 9.73 -14.32
C VAL A 705 -6.14 8.79 -14.47
N LEU A 706 -7.19 9.20 -15.19
CA LEU A 706 -8.36 8.36 -15.47
C LEU A 706 -8.29 7.78 -16.90
N GLY A 707 -7.95 6.49 -17.06
CA GLY A 707 -8.04 5.84 -18.38
C GLY A 707 -7.07 4.71 -18.69
N ARG A 708 -6.08 4.42 -17.83
CA ARG A 708 -5.17 3.27 -17.94
C ARG A 708 -4.84 2.70 -16.55
N GLU A 709 -4.76 1.37 -16.43
CA GLU A 709 -4.12 0.73 -15.29
C GLU A 709 -2.61 0.99 -15.41
N HIS A 710 -2.10 2.01 -14.72
CA HIS A 710 -0.66 2.18 -14.56
C HIS A 710 -0.19 1.26 -13.44
N GLU A 711 0.64 0.27 -13.80
CA GLU A 711 1.47 -0.45 -12.83
C GLU A 711 2.48 0.54 -12.25
N TYR A 712 2.23 0.97 -11.02
CA TYR A 712 3.20 1.72 -10.25
C TYR A 712 4.39 0.81 -9.94
N VAL A 713 5.50 1.00 -10.66
CA VAL A 713 6.81 0.54 -10.19
C VAL A 713 7.35 1.65 -9.32
N PHE A 714 7.21 1.48 -8.01
CA PHE A 714 7.78 2.36 -6.99
C PHE A 714 9.32 2.22 -7.04
N LEU A 715 9.97 2.94 -7.96
CA LEU A 715 11.44 3.04 -7.99
C LEU A 715 11.86 4.28 -7.18
N LEU A 716 11.95 4.13 -5.86
CA LEU A 716 12.54 5.13 -4.97
C LEU A 716 14.04 5.26 -5.27
N CYS A 717 14.50 6.38 -5.85
CA CYS A 717 15.93 6.62 -6.13
C CYS A 717 16.51 7.77 -5.32
N ILE A 718 17.17 7.37 -4.22
CA ILE A 718 18.40 7.78 -3.44
C ILE A 718 18.39 6.87 -2.18
N CYS A 719 17.21 6.43 -1.72
CA CYS A 719 16.98 5.45 -0.64
C CYS A 719 17.42 4.00 -0.93
N PHE A 720 18.30 3.76 -1.89
CA PHE A 720 18.66 2.40 -2.26
C PHE A 720 19.62 1.74 -1.29
N ILE A 721 20.35 2.49 -0.47
CA ILE A 721 21.16 1.94 0.62
C ILE A 721 20.28 1.16 1.60
N PRO A 722 19.17 1.71 2.14
CA PRO A 722 18.17 0.94 2.88
C PRO A 722 17.60 -0.27 2.12
N ILE A 723 17.34 -0.17 0.82
CA ILE A 723 16.76 -1.28 0.03
C ILE A 723 17.79 -2.38 -0.20
N ILE A 724 18.99 -2.04 -0.67
CA ILE A 724 20.10 -2.98 -0.88
C ILE A 724 20.50 -3.62 0.46
N ILE A 725 20.61 -2.86 1.54
CA ILE A 725 21.03 -3.38 2.86
C ILE A 725 19.91 -4.20 3.52
N SER A 726 18.63 -3.83 3.38
CA SER A 726 17.50 -4.57 3.99
C SER A 726 17.09 -5.83 3.23
N ASP A 727 17.27 -5.88 1.90
CA ASP A 727 17.07 -7.11 1.11
C ASP A 727 18.30 -8.03 1.12
N THR A 728 19.45 -7.56 1.63
CA THR A 728 20.67 -8.35 1.69
C THR A 728 20.83 -9.02 3.06
N ASP A 729 21.01 -10.33 3.03
CA ASP A 729 21.42 -11.11 4.19
C ASP A 729 22.86 -10.73 4.59
N MET A 730 23.00 -9.83 5.55
CA MET A 730 24.30 -9.31 6.02
C MET A 730 25.19 -10.42 6.61
N ASP A 731 24.63 -11.57 7.00
CA ASP A 731 25.37 -12.76 7.44
C ASP A 731 26.24 -13.37 6.31
N GLN A 732 26.02 -12.97 5.05
CA GLN A 732 26.83 -13.37 3.89
C GLN A 732 28.13 -12.57 3.72
N PHE A 733 28.37 -11.56 4.58
CA PHE A 733 29.57 -10.72 4.58
C PHE A 733 30.28 -10.77 5.95
N PRO A 734 30.89 -11.91 6.33
CA PRO A 734 31.49 -12.12 7.65
C PRO A 734 32.71 -11.24 7.95
N ASP A 735 33.22 -10.55 6.94
CA ASP A 735 34.33 -9.60 6.95
C ASP A 735 33.90 -8.14 7.24
N ILE A 736 32.60 -7.89 7.43
CA ILE A 736 32.01 -6.58 7.78
C ILE A 736 31.67 -6.52 9.28
N ASP A 737 32.32 -5.62 10.02
CA ASP A 737 32.14 -5.43 11.49
C ASP A 737 31.34 -4.16 11.83
N VAL A 738 30.74 -3.50 10.83
CA VAL A 738 29.92 -2.29 11.00
C VAL A 738 28.44 -2.67 10.99
N PRO A 739 27.65 -2.33 12.03
CA PRO A 739 26.20 -2.57 12.04
C PRO A 739 25.50 -1.90 10.85
N ALA A 740 24.52 -2.58 10.25
CA ALA A 740 23.69 -2.02 9.18
C ALA A 740 23.06 -0.67 9.59
N ASP A 741 22.71 -0.51 10.87
CA ASP A 741 22.17 0.72 11.45
C ASP A 741 23.12 1.92 11.28
N ASP A 742 24.44 1.75 11.40
CA ASP A 742 25.43 2.83 11.27
C ASP A 742 25.64 3.25 9.80
N ILE A 743 25.50 2.30 8.87
CA ILE A 743 25.53 2.59 7.42
C ILE A 743 24.28 3.37 7.02
N LEU A 744 23.11 3.00 7.56
CA LEU A 744 21.85 3.70 7.33
C LEU A 744 21.83 5.09 7.98
N ALA A 745 22.39 5.23 9.19
CA ALA A 745 22.54 6.51 9.87
C ALA A 745 23.44 7.46 9.08
N GLY A 746 24.59 6.98 8.57
CA GLY A 746 25.49 7.80 7.74
C GLY A 746 24.87 8.22 6.43
N ALA A 747 24.12 7.33 5.77
CA ALA A 747 23.39 7.65 4.55
C ALA A 747 22.27 8.68 4.80
N GLY A 748 21.55 8.56 5.92
CA GLY A 748 20.52 9.52 6.34
C GLY A 748 21.11 10.90 6.63
N HIS A 749 22.23 10.94 7.36
CA HIS A 749 22.95 12.16 7.69
C HIS A 749 23.41 12.92 6.43
N VAL A 750 24.10 12.23 5.50
CA VAL A 750 24.56 12.85 4.25
C VAL A 750 23.40 13.32 3.37
N ARG A 751 22.30 12.56 3.31
CA ARG A 751 21.07 12.98 2.61
C ARG A 751 20.53 14.30 3.19
N ASP A 752 20.46 14.42 4.51
CA ASP A 752 19.90 15.61 5.17
C ASP A 752 20.81 16.84 4.98
N LEU A 753 22.11 16.62 4.84
CA LEU A 753 23.07 17.67 4.46
C LEU A 753 22.93 18.07 2.98
N MET A 754 22.71 17.11 2.07
CA MET A 754 22.44 17.39 0.65
C MET A 754 21.13 18.16 0.46
N GLN A 755 20.06 17.79 1.18
CA GLN A 755 18.76 18.48 1.11
C GLN A 755 18.82 19.93 1.55
N ARG A 756 19.74 20.28 2.45
CA ARG A 756 19.95 21.64 2.94
C ARG A 756 21.11 22.36 2.24
N ASN A 757 21.64 21.81 1.15
CA ASN A 757 22.78 22.36 0.41
C ASN A 757 23.97 22.73 1.32
N ALA A 758 24.25 21.88 2.32
CA ALA A 758 25.19 22.20 3.40
C ALA A 758 26.64 22.45 2.94
N SER A 759 26.99 22.02 1.72
CA SER A 759 28.25 22.41 1.06
C SER A 759 28.10 22.40 -0.48
N PRO A 760 28.97 23.11 -1.22
CA PRO A 760 29.03 23.03 -2.68
C PRO A 760 29.17 21.61 -3.22
N ALA A 761 30.04 20.79 -2.63
CA ALA A 761 30.23 19.39 -3.03
C ALA A 761 28.96 18.56 -2.78
N LEU A 762 28.32 18.72 -1.63
CA LEU A 762 27.08 17.99 -1.33
C LEU A 762 25.93 18.41 -2.24
N THR A 763 25.89 19.68 -2.65
CA THR A 763 24.91 20.19 -3.63
C THR A 763 25.16 19.58 -5.01
N HIS A 764 26.43 19.53 -5.45
CA HIS A 764 26.84 18.91 -6.71
C HIS A 764 26.53 17.41 -6.73
N TYR A 765 27.04 16.64 -5.76
CA TYR A 765 26.80 15.19 -5.70
C TYR A 765 25.32 14.86 -5.48
N GLY A 766 24.58 15.69 -4.73
CA GLY A 766 23.12 15.57 -4.61
C GLY A 766 22.42 15.68 -5.97
N ARG A 767 22.83 16.63 -6.81
CA ARG A 767 22.31 16.79 -8.18
C ARG A 767 22.71 15.62 -9.09
N VAL A 768 23.96 15.19 -9.04
CA VAL A 768 24.42 14.02 -9.82
C VAL A 768 23.61 12.77 -9.48
N ILE A 769 23.36 12.51 -8.19
CA ILE A 769 22.53 11.38 -7.75
C ILE A 769 21.08 11.57 -8.18
N MET A 770 20.57 12.80 -8.24
CA MET A 770 19.23 13.09 -8.76
C MET A 770 19.09 12.78 -10.24
N ASP A 771 20.05 13.23 -11.04
CA ASP A 771 19.99 13.13 -12.50
C ASP A 771 20.26 11.70 -12.98
N THR A 772 21.09 10.95 -12.25
CA THR A 772 21.52 9.59 -12.62
C THR A 772 20.94 8.47 -11.75
N GLY A 773 20.17 8.79 -10.71
CA GLY A 773 19.73 7.83 -9.69
C GLY A 773 18.92 6.66 -10.24
N LYS A 774 18.08 6.92 -11.25
CA LYS A 774 17.33 5.88 -11.99
C LYS A 774 18.27 4.86 -12.63
N ASP A 775 19.33 5.33 -13.25
CA ASP A 775 20.27 4.50 -14.00
C ASP A 775 21.17 3.69 -13.09
N ILE A 776 21.66 4.31 -12.02
CA ILE A 776 22.44 3.63 -10.97
C ILE A 776 21.64 2.48 -10.37
N MET A 777 20.34 2.67 -10.14
CA MET A 777 19.46 1.62 -9.63
C MET A 777 19.22 0.49 -10.61
N ASP A 778 19.04 0.83 -11.88
CA ASP A 778 18.95 -0.15 -12.94
C ASP A 778 20.21 -1.04 -13.03
N ILE A 779 21.40 -0.45 -12.81
CA ILE A 779 22.69 -1.17 -12.76
C ILE A 779 22.71 -2.16 -11.60
N PHE A 780 22.49 -1.70 -10.36
CA PHE A 780 22.58 -2.56 -9.18
C PHE A 780 21.50 -3.64 -9.13
N ASN A 781 20.33 -3.39 -9.71
CA ASN A 781 19.28 -4.40 -9.84
C ASN A 781 19.66 -5.53 -10.81
N LYS A 782 20.39 -5.21 -11.88
CA LYS A 782 20.79 -6.17 -12.93
C LYS A 782 22.13 -6.85 -12.64
N ASP A 783 23.00 -6.23 -11.86
CA ASP A 783 24.34 -6.73 -11.53
C ASP A 783 24.55 -6.90 -10.02
N ARG A 784 24.52 -8.16 -9.58
CA ARG A 784 24.72 -8.53 -8.17
C ARG A 784 26.15 -8.27 -7.69
N ALA A 785 27.16 -8.41 -8.54
CA ALA A 785 28.55 -8.21 -8.12
C ALA A 785 28.84 -6.73 -7.85
N LEU A 786 28.29 -5.84 -8.69
CA LEU A 786 28.30 -4.40 -8.45
C LEU A 786 27.53 -4.00 -7.20
N ARG A 787 26.38 -4.63 -6.95
CA ARG A 787 25.62 -4.45 -5.71
C ARG A 787 26.45 -4.81 -4.47
N ASP A 788 27.10 -5.98 -4.48
CA ASP A 788 27.94 -6.43 -3.36
C ASP A 788 29.15 -5.51 -3.17
N GLN A 789 29.72 -5.00 -4.26
CA GLN A 789 30.82 -4.03 -4.22
C GLN A 789 30.38 -2.70 -3.63
N PHE A 790 29.19 -2.21 -4.01
CA PHE A 790 28.58 -1.02 -3.44
C PHE A 790 28.41 -1.13 -1.91
N ILE A 791 27.90 -2.27 -1.42
CA ILE A 791 27.72 -2.52 0.02
C ILE A 791 29.06 -2.44 0.77
N ARG A 792 30.12 -3.07 0.24
CA ARG A 792 31.46 -3.01 0.84
C ARG A 792 32.01 -1.59 0.90
N THR A 793 31.87 -0.82 -0.19
CA THR A 793 32.30 0.57 -0.23
C THR A 793 31.55 1.42 0.79
N MET A 794 30.23 1.30 0.89
CA MET A 794 29.43 2.04 1.87
C MET A 794 29.78 1.70 3.32
N THR A 795 30.05 0.43 3.60
CA THR A 795 30.51 -0.03 4.91
C THR A 795 31.82 0.64 5.31
N THR A 796 32.80 0.65 4.40
CA THR A 796 34.11 1.26 4.66
C THR A 796 34.03 2.76 4.83
N LEU A 797 33.10 3.43 4.14
CA LEU A 797 32.90 4.88 4.24
C LEU A 797 32.06 5.30 5.45
N SER A 798 31.26 4.41 6.04
CA SER A 798 30.26 4.72 7.07
C SER A 798 30.76 5.64 8.20
N PRO A 799 31.94 5.41 8.83
CA PRO A 799 32.42 6.30 9.89
C PRO A 799 32.62 7.75 9.42
N ALA A 800 33.12 7.93 8.19
CA ALA A 800 33.30 9.27 7.61
C ALA A 800 31.94 9.89 7.25
N LEU A 801 31.01 9.10 6.70
CA LEU A 801 29.67 9.58 6.32
C LEU A 801 28.82 9.99 7.52
N VAL A 802 28.91 9.30 8.66
CA VAL A 802 28.17 9.67 9.89
C VAL A 802 28.72 10.95 10.52
N SER A 803 30.04 11.15 10.44
CA SER A 803 30.72 12.24 11.17
C SER A 803 30.89 13.53 10.36
N VAL A 804 30.70 13.51 9.04
CA VAL A 804 30.98 14.67 8.19
C VAL A 804 30.07 15.86 8.54
N LEU A 805 30.65 17.07 8.58
CA LEU A 805 30.00 18.31 9.03
C LEU A 805 29.42 18.23 10.46
N THR A 806 30.06 17.42 11.32
CA THR A 806 29.82 17.40 12.76
C THR A 806 31.13 17.64 13.52
N ASP A 807 31.04 17.90 14.83
CA ASP A 807 32.23 18.02 15.70
C ASP A 807 33.09 16.73 15.69
N GLU A 808 32.46 15.56 15.49
CA GLU A 808 33.16 14.28 15.40
C GLU A 808 33.92 14.13 14.07
N GLY A 809 33.52 14.87 13.03
CA GLY A 809 34.11 14.85 11.70
C GLY A 809 35.56 15.32 11.65
N ASP A 810 36.03 16.02 12.68
CA ASP A 810 37.43 16.41 12.85
C ASP A 810 38.31 15.31 13.45
N THR A 811 37.71 14.19 13.86
CA THR A 811 38.43 13.07 14.47
C THR A 811 38.49 11.83 13.58
N VAL A 812 37.53 11.68 12.67
CA VAL A 812 37.47 10.55 11.73
C VAL A 812 38.37 10.84 10.53
N VAL A 813 39.39 10.00 10.32
CA VAL A 813 40.38 10.19 9.25
C VAL A 813 40.05 9.33 8.03
N VAL A 814 40.05 9.94 6.85
CA VAL A 814 39.89 9.25 5.58
C VAL A 814 41.10 8.35 5.31
N THR A 815 40.83 7.06 5.19
CA THR A 815 41.86 6.04 5.02
C THR A 815 42.15 5.74 3.55
N LYS A 816 43.30 5.11 3.27
CA LYS A 816 43.59 4.58 1.93
C LYS A 816 42.54 3.57 1.47
N GLN A 817 42.02 2.75 2.39
CA GLN A 817 41.01 1.74 2.09
C GLN A 817 39.70 2.37 1.60
N MET A 818 39.26 3.48 2.21
CA MET A 818 38.09 4.25 1.77
C MET A 818 38.24 4.73 0.32
N VAL A 819 39.38 5.36 0.02
CA VAL A 819 39.67 5.88 -1.34
C VAL A 819 39.79 4.76 -2.37
N ASP A 820 40.46 3.66 -2.04
CA ASP A 820 40.61 2.51 -2.94
C ASP A 820 39.27 1.85 -3.27
N GLN A 821 38.39 1.67 -2.27
CA GLN A 821 37.09 1.03 -2.48
C GLN A 821 36.09 1.91 -3.25
N SER A 822 36.11 3.22 -3.02
CA SER A 822 35.32 4.17 -3.82
C SER A 822 35.77 4.16 -5.29
N ASN A 823 37.08 4.21 -5.53
CA ASN A 823 37.63 4.14 -6.90
C ASN A 823 37.28 2.81 -7.58
N ALA A 824 37.40 1.69 -6.87
CA ALA A 824 37.07 0.38 -7.43
C ALA A 824 35.59 0.28 -7.83
N LEU A 825 34.68 0.86 -7.04
CA LEU A 825 33.26 0.90 -7.35
C LEU A 825 33.00 1.71 -8.63
N PHE A 826 33.58 2.90 -8.74
CA PHE A 826 33.44 3.73 -9.93
C PHE A 826 34.02 3.06 -11.18
N ASP A 827 35.19 2.43 -11.09
CA ASP A 827 35.79 1.67 -12.19
C ASP A 827 34.87 0.54 -12.68
N ALA A 828 34.22 -0.16 -11.74
CA ALA A 828 33.30 -1.23 -12.07
C ALA A 828 31.99 -0.71 -12.70
N MET A 829 31.47 0.43 -12.25
CA MET A 829 30.30 1.09 -12.87
C MET A 829 30.60 1.61 -14.28
N VAL A 830 31.80 2.14 -14.53
CA VAL A 830 32.26 2.54 -15.87
C VAL A 830 32.38 1.33 -16.79
N ALA A 831 32.93 0.22 -16.30
CA ALA A 831 33.01 -1.03 -17.06
C ALA A 831 31.61 -1.53 -17.45
N TYR A 832 30.67 -1.57 -16.50
CA TYR A 832 29.28 -1.95 -16.78
C TYR A 832 28.63 -1.01 -17.80
N GLY A 833 28.80 0.31 -17.63
CA GLY A 833 28.24 1.28 -18.57
C GLY A 833 28.78 1.11 -19.99
N THR A 834 30.07 0.77 -20.12
CA THR A 834 30.72 0.49 -21.40
C THR A 834 30.17 -0.79 -22.04
N GLU A 835 30.02 -1.87 -21.26
CA GLU A 835 29.50 -3.16 -21.72
C GLU A 835 28.03 -3.10 -22.13
N ASN A 836 27.25 -2.21 -21.51
CA ASN A 836 25.81 -2.07 -21.74
C ASN A 836 25.43 -0.86 -22.61
N GLU A 837 26.38 -0.27 -23.32
CA GLU A 837 26.17 0.86 -24.24
C GLU A 837 25.46 2.07 -23.56
N ARG A 838 25.88 2.41 -22.34
CA ARG A 838 25.37 3.53 -21.52
C ARG A 838 26.40 4.68 -21.43
N PRO A 839 26.58 5.49 -22.50
CA PRO A 839 27.61 6.54 -22.54
C PRO A 839 27.37 7.68 -21.54
N ASP A 840 26.11 7.89 -21.16
CA ASP A 840 25.65 8.81 -20.11
C ASP A 840 26.18 8.42 -18.72
N VAL A 841 26.08 7.13 -18.38
CA VAL A 841 26.62 6.58 -17.13
C VAL A 841 28.15 6.62 -17.15
N VAL A 842 28.78 6.21 -18.26
CA VAL A 842 30.23 6.22 -18.40
C VAL A 842 30.79 7.63 -18.21
N LYS A 843 30.19 8.63 -18.85
CA LYS A 843 30.62 10.02 -18.73
C LYS A 843 30.51 10.49 -17.28
N THR A 844 29.31 10.41 -16.70
CA THR A 844 29.05 10.95 -15.36
C THR A 844 29.92 10.28 -14.30
N VAL A 845 30.00 8.94 -14.29
CA VAL A 845 30.82 8.22 -13.31
C VAL A 845 32.32 8.53 -13.49
N THR A 846 32.80 8.73 -14.72
CA THR A 846 34.20 9.11 -14.97
C THR A 846 34.52 10.50 -14.43
N GLU A 847 33.58 11.44 -14.55
CA GLU A 847 33.68 12.80 -14.02
C GLU A 847 33.76 12.77 -12.48
N GLU A 848 32.82 12.12 -11.79
CA GLU A 848 32.83 12.05 -10.32
C GLU A 848 34.04 11.27 -9.75
N ARG A 849 34.49 10.24 -10.48
CA ARG A 849 35.68 9.47 -10.10
C ARG A 849 36.94 10.35 -10.04
N ALA A 850 37.02 11.44 -10.80
CA ALA A 850 38.19 12.31 -10.82
C ALA A 850 38.44 13.01 -9.47
N ASP A 851 37.40 13.16 -8.64
CA ASP A 851 37.49 13.84 -7.35
C ASP A 851 37.99 12.94 -6.20
N VAL A 852 37.87 11.62 -6.36
CA VAL A 852 38.31 10.65 -5.34
C VAL A 852 39.81 10.35 -5.48
N THR A 853 40.61 11.34 -5.09
CA THR A 853 42.07 11.33 -5.24
C THR A 853 42.82 10.87 -3.98
N PRO A 854 44.10 10.47 -4.10
CA PRO A 854 44.95 10.20 -2.93
C PRO A 854 45.14 11.40 -1.98
N ALA A 855 44.82 12.62 -2.41
CA ALA A 855 44.91 13.81 -1.57
C ALA A 855 43.91 13.80 -0.40
N LEU A 856 42.86 12.97 -0.48
CA LEU A 856 41.91 12.76 0.60
C LEU A 856 42.49 11.94 1.75
N ILE A 857 43.52 11.13 1.50
CA ILE A 857 44.09 10.20 2.50
C ILE A 857 44.78 10.99 3.61
N GLY A 858 44.42 10.69 4.86
CA GLY A 858 44.99 11.32 6.04
C GLY A 858 44.33 12.65 6.44
N LYS A 859 43.35 13.13 5.68
CA LYS A 859 42.47 14.24 6.07
C LYS A 859 41.35 13.74 6.99
N THR A 860 40.86 14.61 7.86
CA THR A 860 39.62 14.35 8.62
C THR A 860 38.41 14.36 7.68
N ALA A 861 37.26 13.84 8.10
CA ALA A 861 36.03 13.83 7.28
C ALA A 861 35.64 15.26 6.85
N ASN A 862 35.74 16.24 7.77
CA ASN A 862 35.49 17.65 7.46
C ASN A 862 36.55 18.23 6.50
N GLN A 863 37.83 17.94 6.72
CA GLN A 863 38.91 18.40 5.82
C GLN A 863 38.85 17.76 4.42
N ALA A 864 38.31 16.55 4.32
CA ALA A 864 38.05 15.88 3.06
C ALA A 864 36.88 16.54 2.33
N MET A 865 35.80 16.91 3.05
CA MET A 865 34.70 17.69 2.48
C MET A 865 35.18 19.05 1.97
N ASP A 866 36.00 19.77 2.75
CA ASP A 866 36.63 21.04 2.32
C ASP A 866 37.49 20.89 1.05
N GLU A 867 38.08 19.71 0.84
CA GLU A 867 38.87 19.43 -0.35
C GLU A 867 37.98 19.18 -1.56
N LEU A 868 36.90 18.42 -1.40
CA LEU A 868 35.90 18.18 -2.44
C LEU A 868 35.21 19.49 -2.86
N ASP A 869 34.90 20.37 -1.90
CA ASP A 869 34.33 21.70 -2.14
C ASP A 869 35.22 22.63 -2.98
N LYS A 870 36.51 22.31 -3.18
CA LYS A 870 37.40 23.05 -4.09
C LYS A 870 37.30 22.57 -5.52
N HIS A 871 36.92 21.31 -5.72
CA HIS A 871 36.87 20.64 -7.01
C HIS A 871 35.50 20.79 -7.68
N THR A 872 34.44 20.97 -6.88
CA THR A 872 33.04 21.08 -7.34
C THR A 872 32.55 22.53 -7.49
N ARG A 873 33.47 23.49 -7.72
CA ARG A 873 33.14 24.94 -7.91
C ARG A 873 33.05 25.36 -9.36
#